data_AF-A0A7Y6E7V6-F1
#
_entry.id   AF-A0A7Y6E7V6-F1
#
_cell.length_a   1.000
_cell.length_b   1.000
_cell.length_c   1.000
_cell.angle_alpha   90.00
_cell.angle_beta   90.00
_cell.angle_gamma   90.00
#
_symmetry.space_group_name_H-M   'P 1'
#
loop_
_entity.id
_entity.type
_entity.pdbx_description
1 polymer ?
#
loop_
_entity_poly.entity_id
_entity_poly.type
_entity_poly.pdbx_seq_one_letter_code
_entity_poly.pdbx_strand_id
1 'polypeptide(L)'
;MCCKTDPARSVLIHSLDRNSIIVQQHARVLPATYGAGVSHGPSSTHSPAQAWAALAPILAGQPRVRLSRDAGKTYPQKHERALTEALPSFPAAVRIFGKDGTCAAIFLDFDSSVAGVDWVLADVRAVQTWLHSVGARWIEDYSPNGGRHVYIPLAQRVTFTEARDLVEALGTRYRSLDKTPHQNLLHGCMRTPGSPHKRGGHQELAMSLSKAYDVARRPNSAAVWSAITADLAGEIRAVRNLRLEQTFVPGAEEMPAVKHPVGRMSRVMQLMAQTGLYDSRRYATDSDARQAIVTGAAAAGLQLVDVERRMMQGTWPGLASFYARYAPHHRVPALRRDWISAVGYLSKNLSTGEGNNNVRRSPTSQPNTQPPAPKGLNLISSDPHAEHRFIRTWRNVLRIREVSYRESRTGMARRMVLRSLGEAAHMTASRFVEFGVRSIAVATGLDHTTVALHLKALRSEKDPLITLVEEARGTKGDLYMLTVPEELKSAAEDATWQKGKIHALRPVFRELGLPAAFVYEALEHSPALPIAEIVRVTRLSRSAVNEALEVLAAWNLVARNAGKSWAVVASTSLKQLAEHLGVLEVVAAQLQRYKNERIIWREWLAKHVNTVAELLSPGEDYPWETFEGPPDEWTLADVAFSRAG
;
A
#
# COMPACT_ATOMS: atom_id res chain seq x y z
N MET A 1 19.25 -59.53 44.25
CA MET A 1 19.88 -58.27 44.71
C MET A 1 20.31 -57.52 43.44
N CYS A 2 19.59 -56.48 43.04
CA CYS A 2 19.94 -55.05 43.22
C CYS A 2 21.40 -54.76 42.84
N CYS A 3 21.79 -53.76 42.04
CA CYS A 3 21.14 -52.62 41.39
C CYS A 3 22.26 -51.93 40.55
N LYS A 4 21.90 -51.25 39.44
CA LYS A 4 22.45 -49.95 38.93
C LYS A 4 23.98 -49.87 38.64
N THR A 5 24.52 -49.27 37.58
CA THR A 5 24.20 -48.03 36.84
C THR A 5 25.21 -47.89 35.68
N ASP A 6 24.78 -47.32 34.56
CA ASP A 6 25.60 -46.72 33.48
C ASP A 6 26.43 -45.52 34.00
N PRO A 7 27.53 -45.01 33.36
CA PRO A 7 27.50 -44.56 31.95
C PRO A 7 28.84 -44.51 31.14
N ALA A 8 28.67 -44.25 29.83
CA ALA A 8 29.49 -43.40 28.95
C ALA A 8 30.59 -44.00 28.02
N ARG A 9 30.45 -43.56 26.74
CA ARG A 9 31.42 -43.40 25.63
C ARG A 9 31.71 -44.58 24.69
N SER A 10 31.08 -44.47 23.51
CA SER A 10 31.70 -44.38 22.16
C SER A 10 32.67 -45.47 21.72
N VAL A 11 32.26 -46.27 20.72
CA VAL A 11 32.92 -46.35 19.41
C VAL A 11 31.95 -46.95 18.37
N LEU A 12 31.94 -46.31 17.21
CA LEU A 12 31.15 -46.56 16.00
C LEU A 12 31.45 -47.92 15.36
N ILE A 13 30.41 -48.69 15.03
CA ILE A 13 30.44 -49.74 14.00
C ILE A 13 29.11 -49.77 13.22
N HIS A 14 29.25 -49.68 11.88
CA HIS A 14 28.37 -50.09 10.77
C HIS A 14 26.94 -49.52 10.60
N SER A 15 26.81 -48.67 9.57
CA SER A 15 25.76 -48.81 8.54
C SER A 15 26.20 -48.04 7.28
N LEU A 16 26.86 -48.75 6.37
CA LEU A 16 27.12 -48.36 5.00
C LEU A 16 25.94 -48.81 4.12
N ASP A 17 25.79 -48.14 2.98
CA ASP A 17 24.88 -48.45 1.86
C ASP A 17 23.40 -48.09 2.01
N ARG A 18 23.05 -46.86 1.58
CA ARG A 18 21.83 -46.63 0.77
C ARG A 18 21.63 -45.28 0.05
N ASN A 19 22.60 -44.36 0.00
CA ASN A 19 22.36 -43.02 -0.61
C ASN A 19 23.30 -42.60 -1.76
N SER A 20 23.95 -43.56 -2.43
CA SER A 20 24.93 -43.25 -3.51
C SER A 20 24.37 -43.35 -4.94
N ILE A 21 23.06 -43.57 -5.11
CA ILE A 21 22.44 -43.71 -6.44
C ILE A 21 21.40 -42.60 -6.57
N ILE A 22 21.76 -41.51 -7.25
CA ILE A 22 20.90 -40.47 -7.91
C ILE A 22 21.76 -39.25 -8.34
N VAL A 23 23.08 -39.23 -8.10
CA VAL A 23 23.97 -38.15 -8.59
C VAL A 23 25.07 -38.72 -9.47
N GLN A 24 24.75 -39.22 -10.67
CA GLN A 24 25.72 -39.43 -11.77
C GLN A 24 25.03 -39.93 -13.06
N GLN A 25 24.27 -39.07 -13.76
CA GLN A 25 23.87 -39.34 -15.16
C GLN A 25 23.87 -38.13 -16.11
N HIS A 26 24.54 -37.03 -15.77
CA HIS A 26 24.73 -35.90 -16.71
C HIS A 26 26.20 -35.54 -16.87
N ALA A 27 26.98 -36.42 -17.50
CA ALA A 27 28.29 -36.08 -18.04
C ALA A 27 28.70 -37.09 -19.12
N ARG A 28 28.22 -36.89 -20.34
CA ARG A 28 28.87 -37.28 -21.62
C ARG A 28 27.92 -36.96 -22.79
N VAL A 29 28.01 -35.75 -23.30
CA VAL A 29 27.63 -35.47 -24.70
C VAL A 29 28.87 -34.84 -25.33
N LEU A 30 29.49 -35.61 -26.22
CA LEU A 30 30.57 -35.17 -27.11
C LEU A 30 30.05 -34.05 -28.04
N PRO A 31 30.91 -33.13 -28.51
CA PRO A 31 30.48 -32.01 -29.35
C PRO A 31 29.92 -32.55 -30.67
N ALA A 32 28.61 -32.41 -30.86
CA ALA A 32 27.99 -32.69 -32.15
C ALA A 32 28.43 -31.60 -33.16
N THR A 33 28.96 -32.09 -34.27
CA THR A 33 29.32 -31.36 -35.48
C THR A 33 28.20 -30.41 -35.92
N TYR A 34 28.60 -29.21 -36.36
CA TYR A 34 27.75 -28.18 -36.94
C TYR A 34 26.97 -28.72 -38.15
N GLY A 35 25.74 -29.18 -37.91
CA GLY A 35 24.74 -29.47 -38.93
C GLY A 35 23.78 -28.29 -39.05
N ALA A 36 23.70 -27.73 -40.26
CA ALA A 36 22.89 -26.58 -40.61
C ALA A 36 21.44 -26.68 -40.11
N GLY A 37 21.00 -25.68 -39.35
CA GLY A 37 19.63 -25.63 -38.82
C GLY A 37 19.31 -24.40 -37.98
N VAL A 38 19.96 -23.25 -38.23
CA VAL A 38 19.46 -21.95 -37.77
C VAL A 38 19.14 -21.14 -39.01
N SER A 39 17.90 -21.25 -39.49
CA SER A 39 17.36 -20.27 -40.40
C SER A 39 17.25 -18.96 -39.64
N HIS A 40 18.32 -18.16 -39.63
CA HIS A 40 18.23 -16.73 -39.48
C HIS A 40 17.50 -16.19 -40.71
N GLY A 41 16.18 -16.38 -40.75
CA GLY A 41 15.34 -15.65 -41.68
C GLY A 41 15.52 -14.16 -41.43
N PRO A 42 15.50 -13.32 -42.47
CA PRO A 42 15.70 -11.88 -42.33
C PRO A 42 14.72 -11.35 -41.29
N SER A 43 15.22 -10.59 -40.31
CA SER A 43 14.41 -9.85 -39.38
C SER A 43 13.43 -9.00 -40.19
N SER A 44 12.15 -9.38 -40.20
CA SER A 44 11.14 -8.47 -40.71
C SER A 44 11.14 -7.28 -39.76
N THR A 45 11.69 -6.15 -40.22
CA THR A 45 11.90 -4.92 -39.46
C THR A 45 10.57 -4.26 -39.15
N HIS A 46 9.81 -4.87 -38.25
CA HIS A 46 8.63 -4.28 -37.65
C HIS A 46 9.05 -3.29 -36.57
N SER A 47 8.36 -2.17 -36.46
CA SER A 47 8.63 -1.22 -35.39
C SER A 47 8.12 -1.76 -34.04
N PRO A 48 8.71 -1.34 -32.91
CA PRO A 48 8.18 -1.68 -31.58
C PRO A 48 6.70 -1.32 -31.42
N ALA A 49 6.27 -0.22 -32.03
CA ALA A 49 4.88 0.19 -32.02
C ALA A 49 3.96 -0.80 -32.77
N GLN A 50 4.41 -1.35 -33.90
CA GLN A 50 3.67 -2.38 -34.63
C GLN A 50 3.54 -3.68 -33.83
N ALA A 51 4.63 -4.14 -33.19
CA ALA A 51 4.58 -5.32 -32.33
C ALA A 51 3.62 -5.13 -31.15
N TRP A 52 3.70 -3.97 -30.48
CA TRP A 52 2.82 -3.64 -29.37
C TRP A 52 1.35 -3.62 -29.78
N ALA A 53 1.02 -2.87 -30.84
CA ALA A 53 -0.34 -2.74 -31.33
C ALA A 53 -0.95 -4.11 -31.70
N ALA A 54 -0.16 -4.96 -32.34
CA ALA A 54 -0.63 -6.26 -32.82
C ALA A 54 -0.79 -7.31 -31.70
N LEU A 55 0.07 -7.31 -30.68
CA LEU A 55 0.16 -8.42 -29.72
C LEU A 55 -0.31 -8.07 -28.31
N ALA A 56 -0.06 -6.86 -27.81
CA ALA A 56 -0.40 -6.50 -26.43
C ALA A 56 -1.91 -6.67 -26.13
N PRO A 57 -2.84 -6.22 -26.99
CA PRO A 57 -4.29 -6.40 -26.75
C PRO A 57 -4.74 -7.85 -26.75
N ILE A 58 -4.09 -8.73 -27.53
CA ILE A 58 -4.48 -10.14 -27.67
C ILE A 58 -3.93 -10.97 -26.50
N LEU A 59 -2.71 -10.66 -26.06
CA LEU A 59 -2.06 -11.38 -24.97
C LEU A 59 -2.60 -10.98 -23.59
N ALA A 60 -3.04 -9.73 -23.42
CA ALA A 60 -3.49 -9.24 -22.13
C ALA A 60 -4.72 -10.00 -21.61
N GLY A 61 -4.68 -10.43 -20.35
CA GLY A 61 -5.82 -11.04 -19.66
C GLY A 61 -7.01 -10.10 -19.50
N GLN A 62 -6.77 -8.78 -19.56
CA GLN A 62 -7.78 -7.72 -19.59
C GLN A 62 -7.23 -6.49 -20.35
N PRO A 63 -8.09 -5.59 -20.89
CA PRO A 63 -7.67 -4.40 -21.64
C PRO A 63 -7.10 -3.29 -20.73
N ARG A 64 -6.10 -3.63 -19.91
CA ARG A 64 -5.46 -2.76 -18.92
C ARG A 64 -3.94 -2.96 -18.97
N VAL A 65 -3.23 -1.85 -18.87
CA VAL A 65 -1.76 -1.82 -18.89
C VAL A 65 -1.25 -1.02 -17.71
N ARG A 66 -0.17 -1.49 -17.07
CA ARG A 66 0.52 -0.78 -16.00
C ARG A 66 1.76 -0.10 -16.54
N LEU A 67 1.89 1.19 -16.27
CA LEU A 67 3.07 1.96 -16.64
C LEU A 67 4.06 2.02 -15.48
N SER A 68 5.33 1.88 -15.81
CA SER A 68 6.42 2.04 -14.87
C SER A 68 7.08 3.41 -15.08
N ARG A 69 6.82 4.34 -14.16
CA ARG A 69 7.43 5.67 -14.14
C ARG A 69 8.80 5.69 -13.44
N ASP A 70 9.19 4.59 -12.82
CA ASP A 70 10.48 4.38 -12.16
C ASP A 70 11.45 3.56 -13.04
N ALA A 71 11.33 3.71 -14.36
CA ALA A 71 12.14 3.02 -15.36
C ALA A 71 12.14 1.49 -15.17
N GLY A 72 10.98 0.85 -15.32
CA GLY A 72 10.78 -0.60 -15.31
C GLY A 72 11.16 -1.33 -14.01
N LYS A 73 11.29 -0.63 -12.87
CA LYS A 73 11.54 -1.26 -11.56
C LYS A 73 10.25 -1.81 -10.96
N THR A 74 9.16 -1.05 -11.03
CA THR A 74 7.85 -1.49 -10.52
C THR A 74 6.71 -1.14 -11.49
N TYR A 75 5.63 -1.93 -11.43
CA TYR A 75 4.41 -1.71 -12.21
C TYR A 75 3.22 -1.50 -11.26
N PRO A 76 3.11 -0.32 -10.62
CA PRO A 76 2.13 -0.10 -9.57
C PRO A 76 0.71 0.11 -10.14
N GLN A 77 -0.30 -0.31 -9.38
CA GLN A 77 -1.71 -0.23 -9.79
C GLN A 77 -2.18 1.22 -10.02
N LYS A 78 -1.67 2.20 -9.27
CA LYS A 78 -1.99 3.63 -9.46
C LYS A 78 -1.60 4.21 -10.83
N HIS A 79 -0.75 3.51 -11.59
CA HIS A 79 -0.35 3.90 -12.95
C HIS A 79 -0.95 2.96 -14.00
N GLU A 80 -1.95 2.17 -13.60
CA GLU A 80 -2.75 1.38 -14.52
C GLU A 80 -3.71 2.27 -15.31
N ARG A 81 -3.79 2.02 -16.62
CA ARG A 81 -4.73 2.70 -17.52
C ARG A 81 -5.33 1.71 -18.51
N ALA A 82 -6.29 2.16 -19.31
CA ALA A 82 -6.79 1.38 -20.44
C ALA A 82 -5.65 1.03 -21.39
N LEU A 83 -5.63 -0.23 -21.85
CA LEU A 83 -4.70 -0.67 -22.89
C LEU A 83 -5.15 -0.11 -24.24
N THR A 84 -4.22 0.50 -24.96
CA THR A 84 -4.42 1.06 -26.30
C THR A 84 -3.37 0.50 -27.26
N GLU A 85 -3.67 0.54 -28.56
CA GLU A 85 -2.71 0.15 -29.61
C GLU A 85 -1.52 1.12 -29.70
N ALA A 86 -1.66 2.35 -29.19
CA ALA A 86 -0.55 3.30 -29.12
C ALA A 86 0.51 2.83 -28.11
N LEU A 87 1.77 2.76 -28.58
CA LEU A 87 2.91 2.38 -27.76
C LEU A 87 3.10 3.37 -26.60
N PRO A 88 3.18 2.92 -25.35
CA PRO A 88 3.43 3.81 -24.22
C PRO A 88 4.85 4.40 -24.23
N SER A 89 4.99 5.64 -23.75
CA SER A 89 6.30 6.30 -23.61
C SER A 89 7.14 5.78 -22.42
N PHE A 90 6.51 5.03 -21.52
CA PHE A 90 7.14 4.42 -20.35
C PHE A 90 7.12 2.88 -20.50
N PRO A 91 8.04 2.14 -19.86
CA PRO A 91 7.94 0.68 -19.79
C PRO A 91 6.56 0.24 -19.31
N ALA A 92 5.98 -0.75 -20.00
CA ALA A 92 4.57 -1.07 -19.86
C ALA A 92 4.35 -2.59 -19.80
N ALA A 93 3.62 -3.02 -18.78
CA ALA A 93 3.29 -4.43 -18.57
C ALA A 93 1.78 -4.64 -18.65
N VAL A 94 1.35 -5.64 -19.43
CA VAL A 94 -0.05 -6.05 -19.50
C VAL A 94 -0.38 -6.95 -18.32
N ARG A 95 -1.66 -6.97 -17.94
CA ARG A 95 -2.16 -7.84 -16.89
C ARG A 95 -2.29 -9.27 -17.43
N ILE A 96 -1.80 -10.26 -16.68
CA ILE A 96 -1.89 -11.67 -17.09
C ILE A 96 -3.31 -12.19 -16.87
N PHE A 97 -3.91 -11.87 -15.72
CA PHE A 97 -5.26 -12.31 -15.37
C PHE A 97 -6.29 -11.20 -15.60
N GLY A 98 -7.46 -11.60 -16.10
CA GLY A 98 -8.64 -10.76 -16.18
C GLY A 98 -9.35 -10.63 -14.84
N LYS A 99 -10.37 -9.76 -14.80
CA LYS A 99 -11.25 -9.61 -13.62
C LYS A 99 -11.97 -10.91 -13.24
N ASP A 100 -12.12 -11.81 -14.20
CA ASP A 100 -12.75 -13.11 -14.05
C ASP A 100 -11.84 -14.18 -13.43
N GLY A 101 -10.61 -13.82 -13.08
CA GLY A 101 -9.68 -14.75 -12.46
C GLY A 101 -9.02 -15.71 -13.43
N THR A 102 -9.15 -15.47 -14.74
CA THR A 102 -8.61 -16.34 -15.79
C THR A 102 -7.58 -15.60 -16.65
N CYS A 103 -6.71 -16.31 -17.36
CA CYS A 103 -5.78 -15.73 -18.34
C CYS A 103 -6.02 -16.29 -19.76
N ALA A 104 -5.74 -15.47 -20.77
CA ALA A 104 -5.84 -15.83 -22.18
C ALA A 104 -4.56 -16.45 -22.74
N ALA A 105 -3.46 -16.35 -22.00
CA ALA A 105 -2.17 -16.95 -22.35
C ALA A 105 -1.41 -17.29 -21.06
N ILE A 106 -0.58 -18.33 -21.12
CA ILE A 106 0.47 -18.56 -20.12
C ILE A 106 1.68 -17.72 -20.50
N PHE A 107 2.24 -17.03 -19.52
CA PHE A 107 3.46 -16.23 -19.69
C PHE A 107 4.61 -16.85 -18.89
N LEU A 108 5.72 -17.15 -19.56
CA LEU A 108 6.91 -17.69 -18.94
C LEU A 108 8.01 -16.63 -19.02
N ASP A 109 8.49 -16.16 -17.86
CA ASP A 109 9.49 -15.11 -17.73
C ASP A 109 10.86 -15.70 -17.38
N PHE A 110 11.78 -15.75 -18.33
CA PHE A 110 13.13 -16.25 -18.09
C PHE A 110 14.09 -15.08 -17.84
N ASP A 111 14.52 -14.91 -16.59
CA ASP A 111 15.33 -13.77 -16.16
C ASP A 111 16.83 -14.07 -16.17
N SER A 112 17.57 -13.30 -16.97
CA SER A 112 19.02 -13.40 -17.05
C SER A 112 19.74 -12.98 -15.77
N SER A 113 19.07 -12.22 -14.87
CA SER A 113 19.65 -11.80 -13.60
C SER A 113 19.84 -12.96 -12.61
N VAL A 114 19.05 -14.03 -12.75
CA VAL A 114 19.04 -15.18 -11.82
C VAL A 114 20.11 -16.21 -12.15
N ALA A 115 20.30 -16.48 -13.44
CA ALA A 115 21.11 -17.60 -13.92
C ALA A 115 22.11 -17.24 -15.03
N GLY A 116 22.08 -16.00 -15.54
CA GLY A 116 22.90 -15.59 -16.69
C GLY A 116 22.25 -15.92 -18.03
N VAL A 117 22.71 -15.24 -19.10
CA VAL A 117 22.10 -15.31 -20.44
C VAL A 117 22.20 -16.71 -21.04
N ASP A 118 23.33 -17.40 -20.87
CA ASP A 118 23.53 -18.74 -21.46
C ASP A 118 22.56 -19.78 -20.91
N TRP A 119 22.29 -19.72 -19.60
CA TRP A 119 21.31 -20.58 -18.95
C TRP A 119 19.88 -20.24 -19.36
N VAL A 120 19.54 -18.95 -19.49
CA VAL A 120 18.25 -18.52 -20.05
C VAL A 120 18.05 -19.11 -21.45
N LEU A 121 19.07 -19.03 -22.31
CA LEU A 121 18.99 -19.60 -23.66
C LEU A 121 18.83 -21.13 -23.64
N ALA A 122 19.50 -21.82 -22.72
CA ALA A 122 19.37 -23.27 -22.56
C ALA A 122 17.96 -23.67 -22.07
N ASP A 123 17.45 -23.01 -21.03
CA ASP A 123 16.11 -23.24 -20.47
C ASP A 123 15.02 -22.93 -21.51
N VAL A 124 15.17 -21.83 -22.26
CA VAL A 124 14.23 -21.47 -23.33
C VAL A 124 14.25 -22.51 -24.46
N ARG A 125 15.42 -23.01 -24.88
CA ARG A 125 15.47 -24.10 -25.88
C ARG A 125 14.81 -25.38 -25.36
N ALA A 126 15.01 -25.70 -24.08
CA ALA A 126 14.41 -26.88 -23.46
C ALA A 126 12.88 -26.76 -23.37
N VAL A 127 12.34 -25.60 -22.97
CA VAL A 127 10.90 -25.37 -22.95
C VAL A 127 10.30 -25.37 -24.35
N GLN A 128 11.02 -24.86 -25.36
CA GLN A 128 10.58 -24.91 -26.77
C GLN A 128 10.49 -26.33 -27.30
N THR A 129 11.49 -27.16 -26.98
CA THR A 129 11.50 -28.58 -27.36
C THR A 129 10.31 -29.30 -26.73
N TRP A 130 10.03 -29.03 -25.46
CA TRP A 130 8.89 -29.59 -24.75
C TRP A 130 7.55 -29.07 -25.31
N LEU A 131 7.42 -27.78 -25.59
CA LEU A 131 6.21 -27.21 -26.20
C LEU A 131 5.93 -27.85 -27.57
N HIS A 132 6.98 -28.10 -28.35
CA HIS A 132 6.86 -28.82 -29.61
C HIS A 132 6.37 -30.27 -29.41
N SER A 133 6.86 -30.99 -28.39
CA SER A 133 6.45 -32.40 -28.15
C SER A 133 4.98 -32.53 -27.73
N VAL A 134 4.42 -31.52 -27.07
CA VAL A 134 2.99 -31.47 -26.70
C VAL A 134 2.12 -30.79 -27.77
N GLY A 135 2.68 -30.45 -28.93
CA GLY A 135 1.98 -29.83 -30.05
C GLY A 135 1.57 -28.36 -29.82
N ALA A 136 2.18 -27.69 -28.85
CA ALA A 136 1.88 -26.30 -28.52
C ALA A 136 2.58 -25.32 -29.47
N ARG A 137 1.91 -24.19 -29.68
CA ARG A 137 2.40 -23.03 -30.41
C ARG A 137 2.69 -21.91 -29.42
N TRP A 138 3.77 -21.17 -29.62
CA TRP A 138 4.17 -20.10 -28.71
C TRP A 138 4.67 -18.86 -29.47
N ILE A 139 4.75 -17.76 -28.73
CA ILE A 139 5.39 -16.52 -29.13
C ILE A 139 6.59 -16.31 -28.24
N GLU A 140 7.69 -15.86 -28.81
CA GLU A 140 8.92 -15.58 -28.06
C GLU A 140 9.38 -14.15 -28.31
N ASP A 141 9.80 -13.49 -27.25
CA ASP A 141 10.52 -12.23 -27.31
C ASP A 141 11.72 -12.22 -26.36
N TYR A 142 12.59 -11.23 -26.54
CA TYR A 142 13.74 -11.01 -25.69
C TYR A 142 13.87 -9.53 -25.32
N SER A 143 14.51 -9.32 -24.18
CA SER A 143 14.81 -8.02 -23.63
C SER A 143 16.26 -7.63 -23.93
N PRO A 144 16.60 -6.33 -23.95
CA PRO A 144 17.98 -5.87 -24.14
C PRO A 144 19.00 -6.42 -23.15
N ASN A 145 18.57 -6.87 -21.96
CA ASN A 145 19.44 -7.51 -20.96
C ASN A 145 19.52 -9.05 -21.09
N GLY A 146 18.97 -9.62 -22.16
CA GLY A 146 19.04 -11.05 -22.45
C GLY A 146 18.02 -11.93 -21.72
N GLY A 147 17.11 -11.35 -20.93
CA GLY A 147 15.94 -12.07 -20.44
C GLY A 147 14.97 -12.36 -21.59
N ARG A 148 14.22 -13.47 -21.52
CA ARG A 148 13.33 -13.93 -22.58
C ARG A 148 11.94 -14.22 -22.06
N HIS A 149 10.92 -13.93 -22.87
CA HIS A 149 9.58 -14.35 -22.54
C HIS A 149 9.05 -15.35 -23.56
N VAL A 150 8.32 -16.35 -23.07
CA VAL A 150 7.55 -17.28 -23.90
C VAL A 150 6.07 -17.16 -23.55
N TYR A 151 5.24 -16.85 -24.54
CA TYR A 151 3.80 -16.75 -24.41
C TYR A 151 3.13 -17.94 -25.07
N ILE A 152 2.16 -18.55 -24.39
CA ILE A 152 1.37 -19.67 -24.91
C ILE A 152 -0.10 -19.23 -24.94
N PRO A 153 -0.58 -18.64 -26.05
CA PRO A 153 -1.98 -18.22 -26.18
C PRO A 153 -2.93 -19.42 -26.13
N LEU A 154 -4.07 -19.28 -25.46
CA LEU A 154 -5.03 -20.36 -25.23
C LEU A 154 -6.40 -20.01 -25.82
N ALA A 155 -7.02 -20.96 -26.52
CA ALA A 155 -8.34 -20.77 -27.13
C ALA A 155 -9.44 -20.71 -26.06
N GLN A 156 -9.25 -21.46 -24.98
CA GLN A 156 -10.06 -21.39 -23.77
C GLN A 156 -9.23 -20.76 -22.65
N ARG A 157 -9.78 -19.73 -22.02
CA ARG A 157 -9.13 -19.09 -20.87
C ARG A 157 -9.02 -20.08 -19.71
N VAL A 158 -7.90 -20.05 -19.01
CA VAL A 158 -7.63 -20.97 -17.88
C VAL A 158 -7.64 -20.20 -16.58
N THR A 159 -8.02 -20.87 -15.49
CA THR A 159 -8.13 -20.23 -14.18
C THR A 159 -6.75 -19.90 -13.60
N PHE A 160 -6.71 -18.95 -12.68
CA PHE A 160 -5.51 -18.59 -11.93
C PHE A 160 -4.82 -19.80 -11.29
N THR A 161 -5.59 -20.69 -10.66
CA THR A 161 -5.03 -21.87 -9.99
C THR A 161 -4.37 -22.81 -11.00
N GLU A 162 -5.04 -23.09 -12.12
CA GLU A 162 -4.49 -23.95 -13.17
C GLU A 162 -3.20 -23.36 -13.79
N ALA A 163 -3.22 -22.06 -14.09
CA ALA A 163 -2.05 -21.37 -14.65
C ALA A 163 -0.88 -21.32 -13.64
N ARG A 164 -1.17 -21.03 -12.37
CA ARG A 164 -0.16 -21.02 -11.30
C ARG A 164 0.46 -22.39 -11.10
N ASP A 165 -0.36 -23.43 -11.01
CA ASP A 165 0.09 -24.80 -10.82
C ASP A 165 1.06 -25.22 -11.93
N LEU A 166 0.71 -24.89 -13.17
CA LEU A 166 1.53 -25.17 -14.35
C LEU A 166 2.87 -24.43 -14.30
N VAL A 167 2.86 -23.10 -14.07
CA VAL A 167 4.07 -22.28 -14.08
C VAL A 167 4.99 -22.62 -12.90
N GLU A 168 4.42 -22.93 -11.73
CA GLU A 168 5.23 -23.37 -10.59
C GLU A 168 5.90 -24.72 -10.84
N ALA A 169 5.20 -25.65 -11.50
CA ALA A 169 5.74 -26.95 -11.95
C ALA A 169 6.82 -26.78 -13.03
N LEU A 170 6.63 -25.89 -14.01
CA LEU A 170 7.68 -25.57 -14.97
C LEU A 170 8.91 -24.95 -14.29
N GLY A 171 8.68 -24.13 -13.26
CA GLY A 171 9.77 -23.51 -12.53
C GLY A 171 10.51 -24.46 -11.58
N THR A 172 10.09 -25.71 -11.41
CA THR A 172 10.94 -26.75 -10.82
C THR A 172 11.84 -27.41 -11.86
N ARG A 173 11.42 -27.45 -13.13
CA ARG A 173 12.21 -27.96 -14.27
C ARG A 173 13.24 -26.94 -14.78
N TYR A 174 12.89 -25.65 -14.82
CA TYR A 174 13.73 -24.59 -15.40
C TYR A 174 14.17 -23.59 -14.35
N ARG A 175 15.49 -23.43 -14.19
CA ARG A 175 16.07 -22.63 -13.11
C ARG A 175 15.87 -21.13 -13.32
N SER A 176 15.95 -20.67 -14.57
CA SER A 176 15.86 -19.24 -14.91
C SER A 176 14.43 -18.71 -15.01
N LEU A 177 13.41 -19.58 -14.87
CA LEU A 177 12.00 -19.20 -14.93
C LEU A 177 11.54 -18.51 -13.64
N ASP A 178 11.20 -17.22 -13.74
CA ASP A 178 10.49 -16.49 -12.70
C ASP A 178 8.99 -16.87 -12.70
N LYS A 179 8.55 -17.43 -11.56
CA LYS A 179 7.18 -17.89 -11.33
C LYS A 179 6.27 -16.76 -10.86
N THR A 180 6.85 -15.67 -10.35
CA THR A 180 6.14 -14.61 -9.64
C THR A 180 4.98 -13.98 -10.44
N PRO A 181 5.05 -13.82 -11.78
CA PRO A 181 3.94 -13.23 -12.52
C PRO A 181 2.64 -14.04 -12.44
N HIS A 182 2.73 -15.37 -12.24
CA HIS A 182 1.57 -16.26 -12.10
C HIS A 182 1.18 -16.57 -10.65
N GLN A 183 1.91 -16.06 -9.67
CA GLN A 183 1.63 -16.32 -8.25
C GLN A 183 0.63 -15.34 -7.64
N ASN A 184 0.31 -14.25 -8.34
CA ASN A 184 -0.60 -13.23 -7.83
C ASN A 184 -1.66 -12.81 -8.86
N LEU A 185 -2.93 -13.08 -8.54
CA LEU A 185 -4.07 -12.74 -9.38
C LEU A 185 -4.16 -11.22 -9.67
N LEU A 186 -3.90 -10.37 -8.68
CA LEU A 186 -4.09 -8.92 -8.77
C LEU A 186 -2.84 -8.13 -9.13
N HIS A 187 -1.66 -8.71 -9.02
CA HIS A 187 -0.41 -8.03 -9.35
C HIS A 187 0.35 -8.65 -10.52
N GLY A 188 0.01 -9.88 -10.92
CA GLY A 188 0.60 -10.52 -12.10
C GLY A 188 0.51 -9.66 -13.35
N CYS A 189 1.65 -9.17 -13.81
CA CYS A 189 1.77 -8.41 -15.04
C CYS A 189 3.14 -8.68 -15.67
N MET A 190 3.19 -8.58 -16.98
CA MET A 190 4.40 -8.85 -17.73
C MET A 190 4.47 -7.96 -18.96
N ARG A 191 5.68 -7.56 -19.35
CA ARG A 191 5.87 -6.80 -20.59
C ARG A 191 5.54 -7.69 -21.78
N THR A 192 5.06 -7.06 -22.84
CA THR A 192 4.79 -7.71 -24.13
C THR A 192 5.74 -7.18 -25.20
N PRO A 193 5.82 -7.85 -26.36
CA PRO A 193 6.62 -7.36 -27.48
C PRO A 193 6.30 -5.90 -27.81
N GLY A 194 7.34 -5.13 -28.10
CA GLY A 194 7.27 -3.70 -28.36
C GLY A 194 7.36 -2.80 -27.13
N SER A 195 7.13 -3.30 -25.91
CA SER A 195 7.20 -2.47 -24.69
C SER A 195 8.58 -1.80 -24.53
N PRO A 196 8.67 -0.52 -24.12
CA PRO A 196 9.94 0.10 -23.77
C PRO A 196 10.65 -0.63 -22.62
N HIS A 197 11.98 -0.63 -22.66
CA HIS A 197 12.83 -1.26 -21.67
C HIS A 197 13.52 -0.23 -20.75
N LYS A 198 13.74 -0.58 -19.48
CA LYS A 198 14.29 0.32 -18.44
C LYS A 198 15.69 0.89 -18.71
N ARG A 199 16.49 0.19 -19.49
CA ARG A 199 17.86 0.58 -19.87
C ARG A 199 17.95 1.14 -21.29
N GLY A 200 16.83 1.56 -21.87
CA GLY A 200 16.72 1.84 -23.29
C GLY A 200 16.48 0.57 -24.11
N GLY A 201 16.04 0.76 -25.36
CA GLY A 201 15.55 -0.32 -26.23
C GLY A 201 14.11 -0.73 -25.94
N HIS A 202 13.67 -1.79 -26.60
CA HIS A 202 12.31 -2.35 -26.47
C HIS A 202 12.38 -3.86 -26.26
N GLN A 203 11.25 -4.46 -25.87
CA GLN A 203 11.08 -5.90 -25.93
C GLN A 203 10.95 -6.31 -27.40
N GLU A 204 11.84 -7.15 -27.91
CA GLU A 204 11.95 -7.47 -29.33
C GLU A 204 11.53 -8.92 -29.60
N LEU A 205 10.73 -9.15 -30.64
CA LEU A 205 10.32 -10.51 -31.00
C LEU A 205 11.54 -11.34 -31.44
N ALA A 206 11.65 -12.57 -30.94
CA ALA A 206 12.62 -13.56 -31.42
C ALA A 206 12.16 -14.26 -32.71
N MET A 207 11.04 -13.83 -33.28
CA MET A 207 10.38 -14.41 -34.45
C MET A 207 9.71 -13.31 -35.28
N SER A 208 9.30 -13.61 -36.52
CA SER A 208 8.59 -12.62 -37.36
C SER A 208 7.25 -12.21 -36.74
N LEU A 209 6.90 -10.93 -36.83
CA LEU A 209 5.61 -10.41 -36.36
C LEU A 209 4.40 -11.15 -36.94
N SER A 210 4.44 -11.52 -38.23
CA SER A 210 3.37 -12.28 -38.88
C SER A 210 3.13 -13.64 -38.22
N LYS A 211 4.20 -14.40 -37.94
CA LYS A 211 4.14 -15.68 -37.23
C LYS A 211 3.65 -15.51 -35.79
N ALA A 212 4.13 -14.50 -35.07
CA ALA A 212 3.66 -14.21 -33.71
C ALA A 212 2.15 -13.87 -33.69
N TYR A 213 1.72 -13.01 -34.61
CA TYR A 213 0.31 -12.63 -34.75
C TYR A 213 -0.57 -13.80 -35.15
N ASP A 214 -0.09 -14.69 -36.02
CA ASP A 214 -0.77 -15.93 -36.39
C ASP A 214 -0.98 -16.86 -35.18
N VAL A 215 0.06 -17.06 -34.35
CA VAL A 215 -0.06 -17.83 -33.11
C VAL A 215 -1.07 -17.18 -32.15
N ALA A 216 -1.06 -15.85 -32.02
CA ALA A 216 -1.99 -15.12 -31.17
C ALA A 216 -3.45 -15.21 -31.67
N ARG A 217 -3.67 -15.24 -32.99
CA ARG A 217 -5.00 -15.31 -33.63
C ARG A 217 -5.54 -16.73 -33.82
N ARG A 218 -4.67 -17.74 -33.76
CA ARG A 218 -5.02 -19.16 -33.77
C ARG A 218 -4.43 -19.83 -32.52
N PRO A 219 -4.99 -19.55 -31.33
CA PRO A 219 -4.46 -20.00 -30.05
C PRO A 219 -4.51 -21.52 -29.88
N ASN A 220 -3.79 -22.03 -28.88
CA ASN A 220 -3.75 -23.45 -28.56
C ASN A 220 -5.11 -23.97 -28.10
N SER A 221 -5.55 -25.11 -28.65
CA SER A 221 -6.85 -25.70 -28.33
C SER A 221 -6.88 -26.31 -26.93
N ALA A 222 -8.08 -26.63 -26.44
CA ALA A 222 -8.25 -27.36 -25.19
C ALA A 222 -7.53 -28.72 -25.19
N ALA A 223 -7.37 -29.36 -26.36
CA ALA A 223 -6.62 -30.62 -26.48
C ALA A 223 -5.12 -30.43 -26.19
N VAL A 224 -4.53 -29.33 -26.70
CA VAL A 224 -3.13 -28.97 -26.42
C VAL A 224 -2.96 -28.62 -24.94
N TRP A 225 -3.89 -27.88 -24.35
CA TRP A 225 -3.89 -27.61 -22.91
C TRP A 225 -3.93 -28.89 -22.06
N SER A 226 -4.80 -29.84 -22.43
CA SER A 226 -4.84 -31.16 -21.79
C SER A 226 -3.54 -31.93 -21.94
N ALA A 227 -2.87 -31.88 -23.11
CA ALA A 227 -1.56 -32.51 -23.30
C ALA A 227 -0.48 -31.88 -22.41
N ILE A 228 -0.44 -30.54 -22.33
CA ILE A 228 0.48 -29.79 -21.46
C ILE A 228 0.31 -30.22 -19.99
N THR A 229 -0.93 -30.22 -19.49
CA THR A 229 -1.22 -30.53 -18.09
C THR A 229 -1.04 -32.02 -17.76
N ALA A 230 -1.26 -32.91 -18.73
CA ALA A 230 -1.01 -34.34 -18.58
C ALA A 230 0.50 -34.66 -18.45
N ASP A 231 1.34 -34.04 -19.28
CA ASP A 231 2.81 -34.22 -19.21
C ASP A 231 3.40 -33.74 -17.87
N LEU A 232 2.83 -32.66 -17.30
CA LEU A 232 3.26 -32.06 -16.03
C LEU A 232 2.47 -32.55 -14.81
N ALA A 233 1.64 -33.58 -14.95
CA ALA A 233 0.73 -34.01 -13.88
C ALA A 233 1.48 -34.40 -12.59
N GLY A 234 2.66 -35.02 -12.71
CA GLY A 234 3.52 -35.39 -11.60
C GLY A 234 4.02 -34.18 -10.82
N GLU A 235 4.61 -33.21 -11.51
CA GLU A 235 5.13 -31.97 -10.93
C GLU A 235 4.02 -31.08 -10.39
N ILE A 236 2.90 -30.95 -11.09
CA ILE A 236 1.72 -30.20 -10.61
C ILE A 236 1.25 -30.77 -9.28
N ARG A 237 1.15 -32.10 -9.16
CA ARG A 237 0.79 -32.76 -7.91
C ARG A 237 1.83 -32.52 -6.82
N ALA A 238 3.12 -32.59 -7.14
CA ALA A 238 4.20 -32.32 -6.19
C ALA A 238 4.16 -30.88 -5.66
N VAL A 239 3.95 -29.89 -6.54
CA VAL A 239 3.84 -28.47 -6.14
C VAL A 239 2.59 -28.21 -5.31
N ARG A 240 1.46 -28.86 -5.63
CA ARG A 240 0.24 -28.80 -4.81
C ARG A 240 0.48 -29.39 -3.43
N ASN A 241 1.13 -30.55 -3.34
CA ASN A 241 1.49 -31.18 -2.07
C ASN A 241 2.45 -30.30 -1.26
N LEU A 242 3.50 -29.75 -1.89
CA LEU A 242 4.45 -28.85 -1.23
C LEU A 242 3.74 -27.62 -0.64
N ARG A 243 2.77 -27.03 -1.35
CA ARG A 243 1.96 -25.92 -0.82
C ARG A 243 1.11 -26.35 0.37
N LEU A 244 0.55 -27.56 0.35
CA LEU A 244 -0.24 -28.08 1.46
C LEU A 244 0.63 -28.43 2.68
N GLU A 245 1.83 -28.96 2.45
CA GLU A 245 2.82 -29.37 3.46
C GLU A 245 3.60 -28.19 4.05
N GLN A 246 3.69 -27.05 3.34
CA GLN A 246 4.25 -25.83 3.90
C GLN A 246 3.57 -25.51 5.23
N THR A 247 4.34 -25.70 6.31
CA THR A 247 3.90 -25.50 7.68
C THR A 247 3.49 -24.05 7.84
N PHE A 248 2.18 -23.82 7.79
CA PHE A 248 1.61 -22.56 8.21
C PHE A 248 1.85 -22.45 9.72
N VAL A 249 2.80 -21.61 10.14
CA VAL A 249 3.00 -21.26 11.55
C VAL A 249 1.91 -20.26 11.91
N PRO A 250 0.89 -20.64 12.71
CA PRO A 250 -0.14 -19.70 13.11
C PRO A 250 0.49 -18.60 13.97
N GLY A 251 -0.03 -17.38 13.90
CA GLY A 251 0.23 -16.41 14.97
C GLY A 251 -0.31 -16.99 16.28
N ALA A 252 0.45 -16.91 17.36
CA ALA A 252 0.18 -17.54 18.66
C ALA A 252 -1.06 -17.02 19.43
N GLU A 253 -2.01 -16.36 18.76
CA GLU A 253 -3.20 -15.79 19.37
C GLU A 253 -4.43 -16.66 19.03
N GLU A 254 -5.03 -17.28 20.05
CA GLU A 254 -6.34 -17.93 19.91
C GLU A 254 -7.39 -16.89 19.51
N MET A 255 -7.95 -17.03 18.31
CA MET A 255 -8.98 -16.15 17.79
C MET A 255 -10.37 -16.69 18.11
N PRO A 256 -11.37 -15.80 18.30
CA PRO A 256 -12.72 -16.22 18.63
C PRO A 256 -13.29 -17.10 17.52
N ALA A 257 -13.96 -18.17 17.91
CA ALA A 257 -14.52 -19.17 17.04
C ALA A 257 -15.98 -19.44 17.42
N VAL A 258 -16.82 -19.70 16.43
CA VAL A 258 -18.21 -20.07 16.67
C VAL A 258 -18.28 -21.53 17.11
N LYS A 259 -18.84 -21.80 18.30
CA LYS A 259 -19.03 -23.16 18.83
C LYS A 259 -20.30 -23.81 18.24
N HIS A 260 -20.23 -24.30 17.00
CA HIS A 260 -21.33 -25.01 16.33
C HIS A 260 -20.88 -26.32 15.69
N PRO A 261 -21.82 -27.25 15.41
CA PRO A 261 -21.51 -28.40 14.58
C PRO A 261 -20.98 -27.95 13.22
N VAL A 262 -19.92 -28.62 12.76
CA VAL A 262 -19.22 -28.30 11.50
C VAL A 262 -20.21 -28.44 10.34
N GLY A 263 -20.62 -27.30 9.78
CA GLY A 263 -21.47 -27.23 8.59
C GLY A 263 -20.65 -27.19 7.30
N ARG A 264 -21.31 -27.33 6.14
CA ARG A 264 -20.65 -27.14 4.84
C ARG A 264 -20.84 -25.71 4.36
N MET A 265 -19.75 -25.02 4.02
CA MET A 265 -19.81 -23.72 3.36
C MET A 265 -20.56 -23.83 2.03
N SER A 266 -21.47 -22.89 1.74
CA SER A 266 -22.28 -22.95 0.51
C SER A 266 -21.42 -22.90 -0.75
N ARG A 267 -21.87 -23.58 -1.81
CA ARG A 267 -21.15 -23.65 -3.09
C ARG A 267 -20.87 -22.27 -3.68
N VAL A 268 -21.82 -21.35 -3.53
CA VAL A 268 -21.69 -19.95 -3.98
C VAL A 268 -20.50 -19.28 -3.27
N MET A 269 -20.41 -19.39 -1.94
CA MET A 269 -19.31 -18.78 -1.18
C MET A 269 -17.95 -19.40 -1.50
N GLN A 270 -17.90 -20.72 -1.72
CA GLN A 270 -16.68 -21.41 -2.15
C GLN A 270 -16.21 -20.90 -3.52
N LEU A 271 -17.13 -20.76 -4.49
CA LEU A 271 -16.80 -20.24 -5.81
C LEU A 271 -16.31 -18.79 -5.71
N MET A 272 -16.97 -17.92 -4.96
CA MET A 272 -16.50 -16.54 -4.77
C MET A 272 -15.12 -16.49 -4.10
N ALA A 273 -14.85 -17.37 -3.13
CA ALA A 273 -13.53 -17.47 -2.49
C ALA A 273 -12.43 -17.98 -3.44
N GLN A 274 -12.79 -18.79 -4.43
CA GLN A 274 -11.87 -19.33 -5.42
C GLN A 274 -11.63 -18.35 -6.58
N THR A 275 -12.68 -17.73 -7.11
CA THR A 275 -12.60 -16.94 -8.35
C THR A 275 -12.51 -15.44 -8.11
N GLY A 276 -13.01 -14.94 -6.97
CA GLY A 276 -13.15 -13.50 -6.70
C GLY A 276 -14.33 -12.87 -7.44
N LEU A 277 -15.10 -13.66 -8.19
CA LEU A 277 -16.30 -13.20 -8.90
C LEU A 277 -17.51 -13.32 -8.00
N TYR A 278 -18.33 -12.26 -7.94
CA TYR A 278 -19.58 -12.23 -7.19
C TYR A 278 -20.69 -11.53 -7.99
N ASP A 279 -21.94 -11.83 -7.65
CA ASP A 279 -23.09 -11.17 -8.26
C ASP A 279 -23.26 -9.76 -7.68
N SER A 280 -22.99 -8.74 -8.50
CA SER A 280 -23.14 -7.32 -8.15
C SER A 280 -24.57 -6.90 -7.78
N ARG A 281 -25.59 -7.69 -8.15
CA ARG A 281 -26.98 -7.45 -7.72
C ARG A 281 -27.20 -7.91 -6.27
N ARG A 282 -26.38 -8.83 -5.79
CA ARG A 282 -26.46 -9.41 -4.44
C ARG A 282 -25.48 -8.75 -3.46
N TYR A 283 -24.30 -8.36 -3.93
CA TYR A 283 -23.28 -7.66 -3.16
C TYR A 283 -22.90 -6.38 -3.91
N ALA A 284 -23.08 -5.22 -3.28
CA ALA A 284 -22.82 -3.94 -3.94
C ALA A 284 -21.32 -3.68 -4.11
N THR A 285 -20.48 -4.19 -3.20
CA THR A 285 -19.04 -3.93 -3.18
C THR A 285 -18.20 -5.18 -2.93
N ASP A 286 -16.91 -5.12 -3.31
CA ASP A 286 -15.89 -6.14 -2.99
C ASP A 286 -15.81 -6.42 -1.48
N SER A 287 -16.06 -5.39 -0.65
CA SER A 287 -16.03 -5.52 0.81
C SER A 287 -17.21 -6.35 1.33
N ASP A 288 -18.39 -6.20 0.72
CA ASP A 288 -19.57 -7.00 1.07
C ASP A 288 -19.38 -8.46 0.67
N ALA A 289 -18.85 -8.71 -0.53
CA ALA A 289 -18.54 -10.06 -1.01
C ALA A 289 -17.48 -10.74 -0.13
N ARG A 290 -16.41 -10.02 0.22
CA ARG A 290 -15.36 -10.47 1.14
C ARG A 290 -15.92 -10.85 2.51
N GLN A 291 -16.71 -9.97 3.12
CA GLN A 291 -17.30 -10.21 4.44
C GLN A 291 -18.28 -11.39 4.42
N ALA A 292 -19.04 -11.55 3.33
CA ALA A 292 -19.95 -12.68 3.15
C ALA A 292 -19.21 -14.03 3.09
N ILE A 293 -18.07 -14.10 2.40
CA ILE A 293 -17.21 -15.31 2.35
C ILE A 293 -16.68 -15.65 3.74
N VAL A 294 -16.13 -14.67 4.45
CA VAL A 294 -15.56 -14.85 5.80
C VAL A 294 -16.65 -15.30 6.78
N THR A 295 -17.85 -14.71 6.70
CA THR A 295 -19.00 -15.09 7.52
C THR A 295 -19.50 -16.49 7.18
N GLY A 296 -19.57 -16.85 5.89
CA GLY A 296 -19.92 -18.20 5.45
C GLY A 296 -18.89 -19.25 5.85
N ALA A 297 -17.60 -18.88 5.94
CA ALA A 297 -16.55 -19.76 6.44
C ALA A 297 -16.69 -20.00 7.95
N ALA A 298 -16.87 -18.94 8.74
CA ALA A 298 -17.09 -19.05 10.18
C ALA A 298 -18.38 -19.84 10.50
N ALA A 299 -19.46 -19.62 9.76
CA ALA A 299 -20.72 -20.38 9.91
C ALA A 299 -20.56 -21.87 9.54
N ALA A 300 -19.60 -22.21 8.68
CA ALA A 300 -19.25 -23.58 8.34
C ALA A 300 -18.31 -24.25 9.37
N GLY A 301 -18.00 -23.58 10.48
CA GLY A 301 -17.14 -24.12 11.53
C GLY A 301 -15.64 -24.08 11.21
N LEU A 302 -15.24 -23.37 10.16
CA LEU A 302 -13.83 -23.11 9.89
C LEU A 302 -13.23 -22.22 10.98
N GLN A 303 -11.93 -22.34 11.18
CA GLN A 303 -11.16 -21.44 12.03
C GLN A 303 -10.45 -20.39 11.18
N LEU A 304 -10.05 -19.27 11.80
CA LEU A 304 -9.28 -18.24 11.10
C LEU A 304 -8.02 -18.83 10.45
N VAL A 305 -7.32 -19.71 11.18
CA VAL A 305 -6.12 -20.38 10.68
C VAL A 305 -6.38 -21.20 9.42
N ASP A 306 -7.59 -21.75 9.27
CA ASP A 306 -7.96 -22.50 8.06
C ASP A 306 -8.22 -21.57 6.88
N VAL A 307 -8.73 -20.36 7.14
CA VAL A 307 -8.95 -19.33 6.11
C VAL A 307 -7.62 -18.71 5.68
N GLU A 308 -6.76 -18.36 6.64
CA GLU A 308 -5.40 -17.87 6.41
C GLU A 308 -4.60 -18.88 5.58
N ARG A 309 -4.60 -20.15 5.99
CA ARG A 309 -3.95 -21.23 5.26
C ARG A 309 -4.44 -21.32 3.81
N ARG A 310 -5.76 -21.34 3.59
CA ARG A 310 -6.34 -21.44 2.23
C ARG A 310 -6.03 -20.23 1.36
N MET A 311 -5.91 -19.03 1.93
CA MET A 311 -5.47 -17.84 1.20
C MET A 311 -3.99 -17.93 0.83
N MET A 312 -3.13 -18.27 1.79
CA MET A 312 -1.67 -18.30 1.60
C MET A 312 -1.22 -19.41 0.64
N GLN A 313 -1.86 -20.58 0.71
CA GLN A 313 -1.60 -21.71 -0.18
C GLN A 313 -2.19 -21.51 -1.59
N GLY A 314 -2.94 -20.43 -1.81
CA GLY A 314 -3.57 -20.14 -3.11
C GLY A 314 -4.79 -21.01 -3.42
N THR A 315 -5.38 -21.65 -2.40
CA THR A 315 -6.64 -22.43 -2.51
C THR A 315 -7.84 -21.50 -2.65
N TRP A 316 -7.82 -20.34 -1.97
CA TRP A 316 -8.83 -19.28 -2.07
C TRP A 316 -8.23 -17.97 -2.61
N PRO A 317 -7.80 -17.94 -3.88
CA PRO A 317 -7.15 -16.77 -4.46
C PRO A 317 -8.13 -15.63 -4.72
N GLY A 318 -9.41 -15.94 -4.93
CA GLY A 318 -10.50 -14.97 -4.98
C GLY A 318 -10.67 -14.20 -3.67
N LEU A 319 -10.65 -14.91 -2.53
CA LEU A 319 -10.67 -14.26 -1.21
C LEU A 319 -9.41 -13.42 -1.01
N ALA A 320 -8.24 -13.98 -1.33
CA ALA A 320 -6.96 -13.26 -1.24
C ALA A 320 -6.94 -11.98 -2.09
N SER A 321 -7.65 -11.97 -3.23
CA SER A 321 -7.74 -10.81 -4.11
C SER A 321 -8.48 -9.65 -3.45
N PHE A 322 -9.58 -9.89 -2.73
CA PHE A 322 -10.30 -8.83 -2.02
C PHE A 322 -9.44 -8.12 -0.96
N TYR A 323 -8.41 -8.80 -0.45
CA TYR A 323 -7.44 -8.21 0.47
C TYR A 323 -6.24 -7.55 -0.21
N ALA A 324 -6.06 -7.66 -1.53
CA ALA A 324 -4.86 -7.11 -2.17
C ALA A 324 -4.83 -5.58 -2.20
N ARG A 325 -5.97 -4.92 -1.98
CA ARG A 325 -6.04 -3.48 -1.70
C ARG A 325 -5.26 -3.07 -0.45
N TYR A 326 -4.99 -4.02 0.45
CA TYR A 326 -4.17 -3.80 1.63
C TYR A 326 -2.72 -4.16 1.33
N ALA A 327 -1.80 -3.36 1.88
CA ALA A 327 -0.38 -3.68 1.90
C ALA A 327 -0.14 -5.09 2.50
N PRO A 328 0.88 -5.85 2.06
CA PRO A 328 1.06 -7.26 2.44
C PRO A 328 0.98 -7.53 3.95
N HIS A 329 1.59 -6.69 4.79
CA HIS A 329 1.56 -6.81 6.25
C HIS A 329 0.19 -6.47 6.87
N HIS A 330 -0.68 -5.74 6.17
CA HIS A 330 -2.04 -5.41 6.62
C HIS A 330 -3.12 -6.41 6.17
N ARG A 331 -2.79 -7.35 5.28
CA ARG A 331 -3.76 -8.35 4.78
C ARG A 331 -4.26 -9.27 5.89
N VAL A 332 -3.34 -9.80 6.69
CA VAL A 332 -3.65 -10.67 7.83
C VAL A 332 -4.42 -9.92 8.93
N PRO A 333 -4.00 -8.72 9.38
CA PRO A 333 -4.79 -7.89 10.29
C PRO A 333 -6.18 -7.52 9.76
N ALA A 334 -6.33 -7.25 8.46
CA ALA A 334 -7.63 -6.98 7.85
C ALA A 334 -8.53 -8.23 7.89
N LEU A 335 -7.99 -9.41 7.57
CA LEU A 335 -8.72 -10.67 7.66
C LEU A 335 -9.15 -10.98 9.09
N ARG A 336 -8.28 -10.72 10.07
CA ARG A 336 -8.60 -10.86 11.51
C ARG A 336 -9.78 -9.97 11.92
N ARG A 337 -9.82 -8.72 11.46
CA ARG A 337 -10.94 -7.80 11.74
C ARG A 337 -12.25 -8.30 11.14
N ASP A 338 -12.22 -8.70 9.88
CA ASP A 338 -13.37 -9.30 9.20
C ASP A 338 -13.84 -10.58 9.91
N TRP A 339 -12.91 -11.39 10.40
CA TRP A 339 -13.18 -12.60 11.17
C TRP A 339 -13.87 -12.30 12.49
N ILE A 340 -13.35 -11.35 13.28
CA ILE A 340 -13.98 -10.90 14.52
C ILE A 340 -15.39 -10.36 14.26
N SER A 341 -15.56 -9.59 13.18
CA SER A 341 -16.87 -9.08 12.76
C SER A 341 -17.84 -10.21 12.38
N ALA A 342 -17.38 -11.21 11.63
CA ALA A 342 -18.16 -12.38 11.24
C ALA A 342 -18.60 -13.19 12.45
N VAL A 343 -17.68 -13.50 13.37
CA VAL A 343 -17.98 -14.25 14.60
C VAL A 343 -18.94 -13.44 15.50
N GLY A 344 -18.73 -12.12 15.62
CA GLY A 344 -19.62 -11.22 16.35
C GLY A 344 -21.01 -11.07 15.74
N TYR A 345 -21.14 -11.16 14.41
CA TYR A 345 -22.43 -11.18 13.73
C TYR A 345 -23.17 -12.50 13.97
N LEU A 346 -22.47 -13.63 13.84
CA LEU A 346 -23.04 -14.94 14.09
C LEU A 346 -23.47 -15.10 15.55
N SER A 347 -22.65 -14.67 16.51
CA SER A 347 -22.98 -14.73 17.95
C SER A 347 -24.22 -13.94 18.34
N LYS A 348 -24.44 -12.76 17.74
CA LYS A 348 -25.65 -11.93 17.97
C LYS A 348 -26.92 -12.49 17.34
N ASN A 349 -26.79 -13.19 16.21
CA ASN A 349 -27.94 -13.78 15.52
C ASN A 349 -28.35 -15.14 16.09
N LEU A 350 -27.52 -15.73 16.96
CA LEU A 350 -27.88 -16.94 17.72
C LEU A 350 -28.79 -16.62 18.91
N SER A 351 -28.57 -15.49 19.58
CA SER A 351 -29.42 -15.06 20.71
C SER A 351 -30.82 -14.60 20.30
N THR A 352 -31.12 -14.61 19.00
CA THR A 352 -32.43 -14.26 18.42
C THR A 352 -33.14 -15.49 17.82
N GLY A 353 -32.61 -16.69 18.06
CA GLY A 353 -33.11 -17.97 17.52
C GLY A 353 -34.34 -18.57 18.21
N GLU A 354 -35.16 -17.78 18.90
CA GLU A 354 -36.53 -18.15 19.25
C GLU A 354 -37.43 -16.92 19.07
N GLY A 355 -38.18 -16.87 17.98
CA GLY A 355 -39.19 -15.83 17.77
C GLY A 355 -39.13 -15.17 16.41
N ASN A 356 -39.93 -15.71 15.51
CA ASN A 356 -40.33 -15.07 14.26
C ASN A 356 -40.87 -13.65 14.53
N ASN A 357 -40.35 -12.60 13.88
CA ASN A 357 -41.20 -11.57 13.26
C ASN A 357 -40.43 -10.54 12.42
N ASN A 358 -40.92 -10.38 11.21
CA ASN A 358 -40.76 -9.21 10.37
C ASN A 358 -41.19 -7.92 11.10
N VAL A 359 -40.77 -6.79 10.52
CA VAL A 359 -41.25 -5.41 10.68
C VAL A 359 -40.23 -4.47 11.36
N ARG A 360 -39.77 -3.56 10.51
CA ARG A 360 -38.97 -2.36 10.77
C ARG A 360 -39.38 -1.66 12.06
N ARG A 361 -38.41 -1.49 12.97
CA ARG A 361 -38.31 -0.32 13.86
C ARG A 361 -36.86 0.16 13.93
N SER A 362 -36.57 1.23 13.20
CA SER A 362 -35.65 2.28 13.64
C SER A 362 -36.34 3.04 14.78
N PRO A 363 -35.67 3.60 15.82
CA PRO A 363 -34.56 4.54 15.64
C PRO A 363 -33.47 4.62 16.76
N THR A 364 -32.40 5.33 16.40
CA THR A 364 -31.59 6.26 17.23
C THR A 364 -30.71 5.72 18.37
N SER A 365 -29.56 5.17 17.99
CA SER A 365 -28.24 5.64 18.48
C SER A 365 -27.15 4.99 17.63
N GLN A 366 -26.19 5.78 17.12
CA GLN A 366 -25.03 5.24 16.43
C GLN A 366 -24.09 4.56 17.44
N PRO A 367 -23.71 3.28 17.27
CA PRO A 367 -22.54 2.74 17.95
C PRO A 367 -21.27 3.37 17.35
N ASN A 368 -20.40 3.80 18.25
CA ASN A 368 -19.14 4.48 17.99
C ASN A 368 -18.28 3.75 16.92
N THR A 369 -17.96 4.44 15.82
CA THR A 369 -17.41 3.86 14.58
C THR A 369 -15.91 4.13 14.38
N GLN A 370 -15.14 4.30 15.46
CA GLN A 370 -13.69 4.53 15.38
C GLN A 370 -12.92 3.26 15.79
N PRO A 371 -12.00 2.74 14.96
CA PRO A 371 -11.15 1.58 15.29
C PRO A 371 -10.08 1.96 16.34
N PRO A 372 -9.59 1.00 17.16
CA PRO A 372 -8.44 1.26 18.03
C PRO A 372 -7.16 1.37 17.18
N ALA A 373 -6.37 2.41 17.43
CA ALA A 373 -5.11 2.68 16.72
C ALA A 373 -4.03 1.61 17.02
N PRO A 374 -3.16 1.24 16.05
CA PRO A 374 -2.10 0.24 16.23
C PRO A 374 -0.91 0.78 17.04
N LYS A 375 -0.25 -0.13 17.77
CA LYS A 375 0.90 0.11 18.66
C LYS A 375 2.25 0.03 17.91
N GLY A 376 3.14 0.96 18.24
CA GLY A 376 4.60 0.96 18.02
C GLY A 376 5.11 2.40 17.85
N LEU A 377 6.04 2.99 18.61
CA LEU A 377 7.09 2.50 19.50
C LEU A 377 6.89 2.95 20.96
N ASN A 378 7.26 2.06 21.89
CA ASN A 378 7.48 2.40 23.29
C ASN A 378 8.87 3.00 23.46
N LEU A 379 8.94 4.28 23.81
CA LEU A 379 9.93 4.75 24.77
C LEU A 379 9.28 5.87 25.61
N ILE A 380 9.29 5.65 26.93
CA ILE A 380 8.80 6.55 27.98
C ILE A 380 7.27 6.56 28.16
N SER A 381 6.81 5.53 28.88
CA SER A 381 5.67 5.55 29.82
C SER A 381 4.23 5.77 29.30
N SER A 382 3.41 4.75 29.59
CA SER A 382 2.06 4.87 30.18
C SER A 382 0.91 5.21 29.25
N ASP A 383 -0.13 4.35 29.31
CA ASP A 383 -1.53 4.68 29.03
C ASP A 383 -1.76 5.61 27.82
N PRO A 384 -2.20 5.11 26.64
CA PRO A 384 -2.57 5.97 25.51
C PRO A 384 -3.50 7.13 25.91
N HIS A 385 -4.33 6.97 26.94
CA HIS A 385 -5.12 8.07 27.46
C HIS A 385 -4.26 9.17 28.12
N ALA A 386 -3.18 8.84 28.83
CA ALA A 386 -2.24 9.79 29.43
C ALA A 386 -1.56 10.71 28.41
N GLU A 387 -1.09 10.19 27.28
CA GLU A 387 -0.52 11.02 26.20
C GLU A 387 -1.57 11.97 25.62
N HIS A 388 -2.79 11.49 25.37
CA HIS A 388 -3.88 12.35 24.91
C HIS A 388 -4.26 13.42 25.95
N ARG A 389 -4.24 13.09 27.25
CA ARG A 389 -4.44 14.06 28.34
C ARG A 389 -3.33 15.11 28.32
N PHE A 390 -2.07 14.68 28.21
CA PHE A 390 -0.92 15.58 28.14
C PHE A 390 -1.00 16.55 26.97
N ILE A 391 -1.29 16.07 25.75
CA ILE A 391 -1.41 16.93 24.56
C ILE A 391 -2.56 17.93 24.73
N ARG A 392 -3.69 17.51 25.33
CA ARG A 392 -4.81 18.42 25.63
C ARG A 392 -4.45 19.48 26.69
N THR A 393 -3.72 19.10 27.74
CA THR A 393 -3.18 20.04 28.72
C THR A 393 -2.18 21.00 28.06
N TRP A 394 -1.29 20.52 27.20
CA TRP A 394 -0.37 21.36 26.44
C TRP A 394 -1.11 22.36 25.53
N ARG A 395 -2.23 21.97 24.91
CA ARG A 395 -3.08 22.91 24.15
C ARG A 395 -3.65 24.04 25.01
N ASN A 396 -4.00 23.75 26.28
CA ASN A 396 -4.41 24.79 27.23
C ASN A 396 -3.24 25.74 27.55
N VAL A 397 -2.04 25.21 27.78
CA VAL A 397 -0.82 26.01 27.98
C VAL A 397 -0.56 26.90 26.77
N LEU A 398 -0.60 26.34 25.55
CA LEU A 398 -0.44 27.10 24.31
C LEU A 398 -1.38 28.30 24.29
N ARG A 399 -2.67 28.10 24.58
CA ARG A 399 -3.67 29.19 24.59
C ARG A 399 -3.36 30.28 25.63
N ILE A 400 -2.84 29.90 26.79
CA ILE A 400 -2.38 30.86 27.82
C ILE A 400 -1.16 31.63 27.28
N ARG A 401 -0.22 30.94 26.63
CA ARG A 401 1.01 31.53 26.08
C ARG A 401 0.81 32.34 24.80
N GLU A 402 -0.26 32.09 24.04
CA GLU A 402 -0.57 32.86 22.81
C GLU A 402 -0.70 34.37 23.07
N VAL A 403 -0.93 34.75 24.33
CA VAL A 403 -0.92 36.13 24.81
C VAL A 403 0.42 36.85 24.60
N SER A 404 1.53 36.12 24.69
CA SER A 404 2.86 36.68 24.48
C SER A 404 3.20 36.90 23.01
N TYR A 405 2.36 36.43 22.08
CA TYR A 405 2.58 36.50 20.63
C TYR A 405 1.62 37.47 19.91
N ARG A 406 1.00 38.40 20.65
CA ARG A 406 -0.07 39.29 20.17
C ARG A 406 0.39 40.39 19.21
N GLU A 407 1.68 40.75 19.24
CA GLU A 407 2.15 42.06 18.72
C GLU A 407 3.17 41.95 17.58
N SER A 408 2.98 41.02 16.63
CA SER A 408 3.69 41.07 15.34
C SER A 408 3.22 39.99 14.37
N ARG A 409 3.51 40.21 13.08
CA ARG A 409 3.47 39.15 12.05
C ARG A 409 4.30 37.92 12.45
N THR A 410 5.44 38.15 13.10
CA THR A 410 6.30 37.11 13.67
C THR A 410 5.59 36.31 14.78
N GLY A 411 4.86 36.98 15.67
CA GLY A 411 4.06 36.33 16.71
C GLY A 411 2.97 35.43 16.13
N MET A 412 2.25 35.90 15.11
CA MET A 412 1.25 35.09 14.40
C MET A 412 1.87 33.85 13.74
N ALA A 413 3.05 33.99 13.13
CA ALA A 413 3.78 32.87 12.52
C ALA A 413 4.23 31.86 13.58
N ARG A 414 4.75 32.30 14.74
CA ARG A 414 5.11 31.42 15.87
C ARG A 414 3.91 30.68 16.43
N ARG A 415 2.76 31.35 16.60
CA ARG A 415 1.50 30.70 16.99
C ARG A 415 1.13 29.59 16.01
N MET A 416 1.25 29.85 14.71
CA MET A 416 0.92 28.86 13.69
C MET A 416 1.89 27.67 13.69
N VAL A 417 3.19 27.92 13.91
CA VAL A 417 4.20 26.86 14.10
C VAL A 417 3.85 26.00 15.31
N LEU A 418 3.55 26.59 16.47
CA LEU A 418 3.14 25.84 17.66
C LEU A 418 1.85 25.04 17.43
N ARG A 419 0.84 25.64 16.78
CA ARG A 419 -0.40 24.94 16.41
C ARG A 419 -0.14 23.75 15.52
N SER A 420 0.77 23.87 14.54
CA SER A 420 1.15 22.77 13.67
C SER A 420 1.85 21.62 14.42
N LEU A 421 2.66 21.92 15.44
CA LEU A 421 3.25 20.89 16.31
C LEU A 421 2.21 20.22 17.20
N GLY A 422 1.21 20.97 17.70
CA GLY A 422 0.09 20.42 18.45
C GLY A 422 -0.81 19.51 17.61
N GLU A 423 -1.04 19.87 16.35
CA GLU A 423 -1.75 19.03 15.39
C GLU A 423 -0.96 17.77 15.06
N ALA A 424 0.35 17.91 14.81
CA ALA A 424 1.26 16.79 14.59
C ALA A 424 1.27 15.80 15.77
N ALA A 425 1.35 16.30 17.01
CA ALA A 425 1.31 15.48 18.22
C ALA A 425 -0.02 14.74 18.38
N HIS A 426 -1.15 15.37 18.03
CA HIS A 426 -2.44 14.69 18.00
C HIS A 426 -2.52 13.60 16.93
N MET A 427 -1.88 13.80 15.78
CA MET A 427 -1.83 12.80 14.71
C MET A 427 -0.95 11.60 15.04
N THR A 428 0.21 11.83 15.66
CA THR A 428 1.14 10.77 16.08
C THR A 428 0.78 10.16 17.43
N ALA A 429 -0.22 10.71 18.12
CA ALA A 429 -0.59 10.37 19.49
C ALA A 429 0.60 10.40 20.47
N SER A 430 1.55 11.33 20.24
CA SER A 430 2.80 11.43 20.99
C SER A 430 3.18 12.89 21.20
N ARG A 431 3.69 13.21 22.40
CA ARG A 431 4.30 14.52 22.67
C ARG A 431 5.63 14.75 21.94
N PHE A 432 6.20 13.70 21.33
CA PHE A 432 7.42 13.76 20.52
C PHE A 432 7.07 13.88 19.04
N VAL A 433 7.68 14.87 18.38
CA VAL A 433 7.32 15.32 17.03
C VAL A 433 8.58 15.37 16.17
N GLU A 434 8.76 14.39 15.28
CA GLU A 434 9.93 14.24 14.38
C GLU A 434 9.66 14.76 12.96
N PHE A 435 8.91 15.86 12.82
CA PHE A 435 8.62 16.45 11.51
C PHE A 435 9.65 17.50 11.13
N GLY A 436 10.33 17.26 10.00
CA GLY A 436 11.27 18.22 9.44
C GLY A 436 10.63 19.55 9.04
N VAL A 437 11.43 20.62 9.02
CA VAL A 437 10.99 22.00 8.74
C VAL A 437 10.20 22.18 7.44
N ARG A 438 10.44 21.33 6.43
CA ARG A 438 9.69 21.31 5.17
C ARG A 438 8.25 20.82 5.32
N SER A 439 8.00 19.87 6.22
CA SER A 439 6.63 19.40 6.51
C SER A 439 5.85 20.46 7.30
N ILE A 440 6.49 21.06 8.30
CA ILE A 440 5.91 22.17 9.07
C ILE A 440 5.66 23.40 8.17
N ALA A 441 6.52 23.67 7.20
CA ALA A 441 6.32 24.71 6.19
C ALA A 441 5.03 24.50 5.38
N VAL A 442 4.72 23.25 5.02
CA VAL A 442 3.44 22.93 4.37
C VAL A 442 2.27 23.14 5.33
N ALA A 443 2.37 22.68 6.57
CA ALA A 443 1.30 22.82 7.56
C ALA A 443 1.01 24.29 7.94
N THR A 444 2.01 25.16 7.88
CA THR A 444 1.90 26.57 8.31
C THR A 444 1.75 27.55 7.15
N GLY A 445 1.98 27.13 5.90
CA GLY A 445 2.04 28.03 4.74
C GLY A 445 3.26 28.97 4.73
N LEU A 446 4.24 28.72 5.60
CA LEU A 446 5.49 29.49 5.69
C LEU A 446 6.58 28.85 4.84
N ASP A 447 7.66 29.59 4.60
CA ASP A 447 8.88 29.01 4.02
C ASP A 447 9.62 28.15 5.06
N HIS A 448 10.24 27.06 4.62
CA HIS A 448 10.98 26.14 5.48
C HIS A 448 12.13 26.78 6.28
N THR A 449 12.81 27.79 5.75
CA THR A 449 13.84 28.54 6.49
C THR A 449 13.20 29.43 7.56
N THR A 450 12.03 30.02 7.28
CA THR A 450 11.27 30.81 8.24
C THR A 450 10.78 29.93 9.39
N VAL A 451 10.33 28.72 9.09
CA VAL A 451 10.00 27.71 10.10
C VAL A 451 11.20 27.38 10.97
N ALA A 452 12.37 27.11 10.37
CA ALA A 452 13.60 26.82 11.12
C ALA A 452 13.97 27.97 12.07
N LEU A 453 13.87 29.21 11.61
CA LEU A 453 14.10 30.41 12.43
C LEU A 453 13.11 30.50 13.60
N HIS A 454 11.82 30.22 13.35
CA HIS A 454 10.81 30.24 14.41
C HIS A 454 10.96 29.12 15.42
N LEU A 455 11.28 27.89 15.00
CA LEU A 455 11.55 26.77 15.90
C LEU A 455 12.78 27.05 16.79
N LYS A 456 13.85 27.62 16.20
CA LYS A 456 15.04 28.05 16.95
C LYS A 456 14.70 29.14 17.97
N ALA A 457 13.89 30.13 17.59
CA ALA A 457 13.47 31.17 18.51
C ALA A 457 12.61 30.61 19.66
N LEU A 458 11.61 29.77 19.33
CA LEU A 458 10.68 29.17 20.30
C LEU A 458 11.38 28.30 21.34
N ARG A 459 12.36 27.48 20.93
CA ARG A 459 13.14 26.64 21.86
C ARG A 459 14.14 27.43 22.72
N SER A 460 14.43 28.68 22.36
CA SER A 460 15.31 29.58 23.11
C SER A 460 14.54 30.55 24.02
N GLU A 461 13.21 30.48 24.06
CA GLU A 461 12.41 31.29 24.98
C GLU A 461 12.59 30.81 26.43
N LYS A 462 12.44 31.72 27.39
CA LYS A 462 12.36 31.36 28.81
C LYS A 462 11.12 30.50 29.02
N ASP A 463 11.29 29.29 29.57
CA ASP A 463 10.24 28.30 29.76
C ASP A 463 9.56 27.92 28.43
N PRO A 464 10.28 27.23 27.52
CA PRO A 464 9.81 26.99 26.18
C PRO A 464 8.66 25.96 26.17
N LEU A 465 7.76 26.08 25.19
CA LEU A 465 6.70 25.10 24.93
C LEU A 465 7.16 23.90 24.09
N ILE A 466 8.38 23.99 23.57
CA ILE A 466 9.03 22.94 22.79
C ILE A 466 10.50 22.84 23.19
N THR A 467 11.00 21.62 23.29
CA THR A 467 12.42 21.34 23.52
C THR A 467 12.95 20.48 22.38
N LEU A 468 14.12 20.83 21.85
CA LEU A 468 14.82 19.97 20.90
C LEU A 468 15.45 18.81 21.67
N VAL A 469 15.02 17.59 21.39
CA VAL A 469 15.54 16.35 22.00
C VAL A 469 16.72 15.84 21.18
N GLU A 470 16.56 15.78 19.86
CA GLU A 470 17.60 15.33 18.94
C GLU A 470 17.67 16.24 17.71
N GLU A 471 18.88 16.57 17.28
CA GLU A 471 19.11 17.28 16.02
C GLU A 471 18.90 16.34 14.82
N ALA A 472 18.42 16.90 13.71
CA ALA A 472 18.23 16.15 12.47
C ALA A 472 19.49 15.39 12.03
N ARG A 473 19.33 14.10 11.70
CA ARG A 473 20.41 13.21 11.23
C ARG A 473 19.95 12.35 10.07
N GLY A 474 20.79 12.25 9.04
CA GLY A 474 20.50 11.44 7.85
C GLY A 474 19.16 11.83 7.22
N THR A 475 18.18 10.91 7.27
CA THR A 475 16.83 11.14 6.76
C THR A 475 15.83 11.68 7.79
N LYS A 476 16.18 11.65 9.09
CA LYS A 476 15.33 12.06 10.20
C LYS A 476 15.37 13.57 10.40
N GLY A 477 14.22 14.15 10.75
CA GLY A 477 14.10 15.58 11.09
C GLY A 477 14.58 15.85 12.51
N ASP A 478 14.52 17.12 12.93
CA ASP A 478 14.67 17.48 14.34
C ASP A 478 13.55 16.82 15.16
N LEU A 479 13.91 16.18 16.28
CA LEU A 479 12.95 15.63 17.23
C LEU A 479 12.62 16.68 18.28
N TYR A 480 11.41 17.23 18.23
CA TYR A 480 10.91 18.17 19.25
C TYR A 480 9.99 17.47 20.24
N MET A 481 10.14 17.75 21.53
CA MET A 481 9.19 17.36 22.58
C MET A 481 8.33 18.56 22.97
N LEU A 482 7.01 18.36 23.04
CA LEU A 482 6.08 19.32 23.61
C LEU A 482 6.26 19.39 25.14
N THR A 483 6.48 20.59 25.66
CA THR A 483 6.75 20.83 27.09
C THR A 483 5.65 21.68 27.72
N VAL A 484 5.28 21.30 28.94
CA VAL A 484 4.37 22.07 29.80
C VAL A 484 5.23 22.73 30.88
N PRO A 485 5.44 24.06 30.84
CA PRO A 485 6.16 24.77 31.89
C PRO A 485 5.49 24.61 33.26
N GLU A 486 6.27 24.40 34.32
CA GLU A 486 5.73 24.15 35.67
C GLU A 486 4.88 25.34 36.17
N GLU A 487 5.27 26.57 35.85
CA GLU A 487 4.51 27.79 36.16
C GLU A 487 3.08 27.79 35.57
N LEU A 488 2.88 27.12 34.43
CA LEU A 488 1.59 27.11 33.70
C LEU A 488 0.80 25.82 33.90
N LYS A 489 1.37 24.82 34.59
CA LYS A 489 0.82 23.47 34.68
C LYS A 489 -0.51 23.43 35.42
N SER A 490 -0.57 23.99 36.62
CA SER A 490 -1.82 24.04 37.41
C SER A 490 -2.93 24.79 36.66
N ALA A 491 -2.64 25.98 36.12
CA ALA A 491 -3.61 26.75 35.35
C ALA A 491 -4.10 26.03 34.08
N ALA A 492 -3.27 25.18 33.47
CA ALA A 492 -3.62 24.42 32.28
C ALA A 492 -4.44 23.15 32.60
N GLU A 493 -4.19 22.50 33.73
CA GLU A 493 -4.95 21.33 34.21
C GLU A 493 -6.36 21.73 34.70
N ASP A 494 -6.47 22.88 35.35
CA ASP A 494 -7.76 23.44 35.82
C ASP A 494 -8.65 23.92 34.66
N ALA A 495 -8.06 24.22 33.50
CA ALA A 495 -8.79 24.70 32.34
C ALA A 495 -9.53 23.58 31.60
N THR A 496 -10.82 23.82 31.30
CA THR A 496 -11.62 22.87 30.51
C THR A 496 -11.05 22.64 29.11
N TRP A 497 -10.91 21.36 28.74
CA TRP A 497 -10.47 20.98 27.40
C TRP A 497 -11.48 21.42 26.35
N GLN A 498 -10.98 22.08 25.30
CA GLN A 498 -11.80 22.49 24.17
C GLN A 498 -12.25 21.28 23.34
N LYS A 499 -13.52 21.29 22.93
CA LYS A 499 -14.05 20.35 21.94
C LYS A 499 -13.50 20.72 20.56
N GLY A 500 -13.25 19.71 19.71
CA GLY A 500 -12.74 19.92 18.35
C GLY A 500 -11.22 19.76 18.21
N LYS A 501 -10.76 19.67 16.96
CA LYS A 501 -9.34 19.52 16.61
C LYS A 501 -8.65 20.89 16.67
N ILE A 502 -7.34 20.88 16.98
CA ILE A 502 -6.48 22.03 16.69
C ILE A 502 -6.11 21.94 15.21
N HIS A 503 -6.21 23.05 14.50
CA HIS A 503 -5.82 23.11 13.10
C HIS A 503 -4.55 23.96 12.97
N ALA A 504 -3.58 23.48 12.19
CA ALA A 504 -2.61 24.33 11.54
C ALA A 504 -3.32 25.16 10.44
N LEU A 505 -2.56 25.72 9.51
CA LEU A 505 -3.13 26.60 8.51
C LEU A 505 -3.97 25.81 7.50
N ARG A 506 -5.30 26.00 7.53
CA ARG A 506 -6.20 25.44 6.50
C ARG A 506 -5.92 26.10 5.15
N PRO A 507 -5.97 25.34 4.03
CA PRO A 507 -5.42 25.76 2.74
C PRO A 507 -5.83 27.16 2.31
N VAL A 508 -7.14 27.46 2.32
CA VAL A 508 -7.68 28.76 1.87
C VAL A 508 -7.01 29.97 2.52
N PHE A 509 -6.55 29.84 3.77
CA PHE A 509 -5.93 30.95 4.51
C PHE A 509 -4.46 31.18 4.17
N ARG A 510 -3.87 30.40 3.25
CA ARG A 510 -2.60 30.80 2.62
C ARG A 510 -2.78 32.07 1.79
N GLU A 511 -3.91 32.20 1.10
CA GLU A 511 -4.26 33.39 0.32
C GLU A 511 -5.00 34.43 1.18
N LEU A 512 -5.95 34.00 2.01
CA LEU A 512 -6.72 34.92 2.86
C LEU A 512 -5.97 35.44 4.09
N GLY A 513 -4.83 34.83 4.43
CA GLY A 513 -3.92 35.26 5.49
C GLY A 513 -4.20 34.71 6.89
N LEU A 514 -3.18 34.79 7.76
CA LEU A 514 -3.21 34.31 9.15
C LEU A 514 -4.30 34.98 10.01
N PRO A 515 -4.53 36.31 9.94
CA PRO A 515 -5.60 36.95 10.71
C PRO A 515 -6.99 36.35 10.42
N ALA A 516 -7.30 36.11 9.13
CA ALA A 516 -8.54 35.47 8.70
C ALA A 516 -8.67 34.03 9.24
N ALA A 517 -7.57 33.27 9.26
CA ALA A 517 -7.56 31.91 9.83
C ALA A 517 -7.97 31.90 11.31
N PHE A 518 -7.38 32.80 12.12
CA PHE A 518 -7.67 32.87 13.55
C PHE A 518 -9.10 33.35 13.83
N VAL A 519 -9.59 34.34 13.09
CA VAL A 519 -10.96 34.86 13.24
C VAL A 519 -11.99 33.80 12.86
N TYR A 520 -11.79 33.12 11.73
CA TYR A 520 -12.71 32.08 11.27
C TYR A 520 -12.78 30.91 12.27
N GLU A 521 -11.63 30.43 12.77
CA GLU A 521 -11.59 29.37 13.77
C GLU A 521 -12.27 29.78 15.10
N ALA A 522 -12.12 31.03 15.54
CA ALA A 522 -12.80 31.52 16.74
C ALA A 522 -14.33 31.49 16.57
N LEU A 523 -14.84 31.85 15.39
CA LEU A 523 -16.26 31.85 15.08
C LEU A 523 -16.84 30.43 14.88
N GLU A 524 -16.03 29.45 14.46
CA GLU A 524 -16.44 28.04 14.44
C GLU A 524 -16.62 27.46 15.86
N HIS A 525 -15.73 27.82 16.79
CA HIS A 525 -15.80 27.33 18.17
C HIS A 525 -16.90 28.03 18.97
N SER A 526 -17.23 29.28 18.63
CA SER A 526 -18.24 30.07 19.31
C SER A 526 -18.99 30.92 18.28
N PRO A 527 -20.19 30.49 17.83
CA PRO A 527 -20.95 31.26 16.86
C PRO A 527 -21.50 32.56 17.50
N ALA A 528 -21.77 33.56 16.66
CA ALA A 528 -22.43 34.82 17.03
C ALA A 528 -21.63 35.72 18.00
N LEU A 529 -20.33 35.91 17.77
CA LEU A 529 -19.48 36.81 18.58
C LEU A 529 -19.51 38.27 18.09
N PRO A 530 -19.57 39.27 18.99
CA PRO A 530 -19.30 40.66 18.64
C PRO A 530 -17.80 40.91 18.44
N ILE A 531 -17.44 41.97 17.70
CA ILE A 531 -16.04 42.30 17.36
C ILE A 531 -15.12 42.38 18.60
N ALA A 532 -15.61 42.97 19.70
CA ALA A 532 -14.83 43.07 20.94
C ALA A 532 -14.45 41.70 21.51
N GLU A 533 -15.34 40.72 21.38
CA GLU A 533 -15.12 39.36 21.85
C GLU A 533 -14.21 38.58 20.89
N ILE A 534 -14.34 38.80 19.58
CA ILE A 534 -13.41 38.24 18.58
C ILE A 534 -11.98 38.73 18.84
N VAL A 535 -11.79 40.03 19.11
CA VAL A 535 -10.50 40.60 19.52
C VAL A 535 -9.99 39.93 20.79
N ARG A 536 -10.87 39.74 21.79
CA ARG A 536 -10.52 39.09 23.06
C ARG A 536 -10.13 37.63 22.89
N VAL A 537 -10.76 36.88 22.01
CA VAL A 537 -10.49 35.43 21.83
C VAL A 537 -9.30 35.20 20.90
N THR A 538 -9.26 35.88 19.75
CA THR A 538 -8.19 35.70 18.74
C THR A 538 -6.87 36.35 19.15
N ARG A 539 -6.95 37.34 20.05
CA ARG A 539 -5.84 38.18 20.50
C ARG A 539 -5.17 39.00 19.40
N LEU A 540 -5.89 39.26 18.31
CA LEU A 540 -5.46 40.14 17.23
C LEU A 540 -5.82 41.60 17.55
N SER A 541 -5.16 42.55 16.87
CA SER A 541 -5.56 43.95 16.97
C SER A 541 -6.98 44.16 16.41
N ARG A 542 -7.66 45.20 16.89
CA ARG A 542 -9.01 45.53 16.41
C ARG A 542 -9.03 45.80 14.89
N SER A 543 -8.00 46.45 14.37
CA SER A 543 -7.87 46.69 12.91
C SER A 543 -7.74 45.36 12.15
N ALA A 544 -6.85 44.46 12.58
CA ALA A 544 -6.66 43.16 11.93
C ALA A 544 -7.92 42.28 11.98
N VAL A 545 -8.71 42.37 13.06
CA VAL A 545 -10.00 41.68 13.14
C VAL A 545 -11.01 42.25 12.16
N ASN A 546 -11.10 43.58 12.02
CA ASN A 546 -12.01 44.20 11.06
C ASN A 546 -11.63 43.84 9.62
N GLU A 547 -10.36 43.99 9.25
CA GLU A 547 -9.85 43.61 7.92
C GLU A 547 -10.09 42.12 7.63
N ALA A 548 -9.81 41.24 8.60
CA ALA A 548 -10.08 39.81 8.46
C ALA A 548 -11.57 39.51 8.28
N LEU A 549 -12.46 40.17 9.02
CA LEU A 549 -13.91 40.00 8.88
C LEU A 549 -14.41 40.51 7.52
N GLU A 550 -13.86 41.62 7.02
CA GLU A 550 -14.16 42.12 5.67
C GLU A 550 -13.74 41.12 4.59
N VAL A 551 -12.52 40.58 4.66
CA VAL A 551 -12.02 39.55 3.75
C VAL A 551 -12.89 38.30 3.81
N LEU A 552 -13.19 37.80 5.02
CA LEU A 552 -14.02 36.60 5.19
C LEU A 552 -15.46 36.83 4.70
N ALA A 553 -16.03 38.02 4.91
CA ALA A 553 -17.38 38.36 4.46
C ALA A 553 -17.45 38.47 2.93
N ALA A 554 -16.43 39.05 2.30
CA ALA A 554 -16.33 39.16 0.83
C ALA A 554 -16.37 37.78 0.14
N TRP A 555 -15.79 36.76 0.78
CA TRP A 555 -15.82 35.38 0.31
C TRP A 555 -16.99 34.55 0.86
N ASN A 556 -17.98 35.20 1.47
CA ASN A 556 -19.16 34.58 2.07
C ASN A 556 -18.83 33.49 3.12
N LEU A 557 -17.69 33.58 3.80
CA LEU A 557 -17.29 32.66 4.86
C LEU A 557 -17.92 33.00 6.21
N VAL A 558 -18.17 34.30 6.44
CA VAL A 558 -18.82 34.80 7.64
C VAL A 558 -19.88 35.82 7.27
N ALA A 559 -20.92 35.92 8.09
CA ALA A 559 -21.98 36.90 7.94
C ALA A 559 -22.22 37.63 9.25
N ARG A 560 -22.62 38.90 9.13
CA ARG A 560 -23.03 39.72 10.27
C ARG A 560 -24.52 39.62 10.47
N ASN A 561 -24.96 39.26 11.67
CA ASN A 561 -26.37 39.21 12.03
C ASN A 561 -26.92 40.61 12.41
N ALA A 562 -28.24 40.71 12.56
CA ALA A 562 -28.91 41.94 12.96
C ALA A 562 -28.44 42.47 14.34
N GLY A 563 -27.99 41.57 15.22
CA GLY A 563 -27.42 41.89 16.54
C GLY A 563 -25.96 42.38 16.51
N LYS A 564 -25.41 42.70 15.33
CA LYS A 564 -24.01 43.13 15.12
C LYS A 564 -22.95 42.07 15.47
N SER A 565 -23.35 40.82 15.70
CA SER A 565 -22.46 39.68 15.90
C SER A 565 -22.15 38.98 14.58
N TRP A 566 -21.00 38.32 14.52
CA TRP A 566 -20.53 37.57 13.36
C TRP A 566 -20.69 36.06 13.60
N ALA A 567 -21.03 35.33 12.53
CA ALA A 567 -21.11 33.88 12.55
C ALA A 567 -20.62 33.30 11.22
N VAL A 568 -20.15 32.05 11.24
CA VAL A 568 -19.76 31.31 10.04
C VAL A 568 -21.01 31.00 9.21
N VAL A 569 -20.88 31.14 7.89
CA VAL A 569 -21.91 30.74 6.93
C VAL A 569 -21.76 29.26 6.62
N ALA A 570 -22.67 28.42 7.14
CA ALA A 570 -22.56 26.97 7.04
C ALA A 570 -22.62 26.41 5.60
N SER A 571 -23.17 27.17 4.65
CA SER A 571 -23.27 26.76 3.25
C SER A 571 -21.99 26.95 2.44
N THR A 572 -20.97 27.64 2.98
CA THR A 572 -19.74 27.96 2.24
C THR A 572 -18.65 26.94 2.55
N SER A 573 -18.10 26.30 1.51
CA SER A 573 -17.05 25.28 1.63
C SER A 573 -15.65 25.89 1.52
N LEU A 574 -14.83 25.74 2.57
CA LEU A 574 -13.42 26.14 2.55
C LEU A 574 -12.61 25.42 1.46
N LYS A 575 -12.98 24.17 1.13
CA LYS A 575 -12.30 23.36 0.11
C LYS A 575 -12.54 23.93 -1.29
N GLN A 576 -13.80 24.20 -1.63
CA GLN A 576 -14.16 24.78 -2.93
C GLN A 576 -13.54 26.17 -3.10
N LEU A 577 -13.48 26.96 -2.03
CA LEU A 577 -12.83 28.26 -2.07
C LEU A 577 -11.31 28.16 -2.22
N ALA A 578 -10.65 27.18 -1.56
CA ALA A 578 -9.22 26.93 -1.76
C ALA A 578 -8.88 26.48 -3.19
N GLU A 579 -9.75 25.67 -3.81
CA GLU A 579 -9.64 25.26 -5.22
C GLU A 579 -9.84 26.46 -6.16
N HIS A 580 -10.87 27.29 -5.91
CA HIS A 580 -11.13 28.50 -6.69
C HIS A 580 -9.96 29.50 -6.65
N LEU A 581 -9.30 29.61 -5.50
CA LEU A 581 -8.13 30.48 -5.30
C LEU A 581 -6.80 29.84 -5.80
N GLY A 582 -6.83 28.62 -6.34
CA GLY A 582 -5.64 27.95 -6.88
C GLY A 582 -4.64 27.46 -5.80
N VAL A 583 -5.06 27.41 -4.53
CA VAL A 583 -4.16 27.13 -3.42
C VAL A 583 -3.74 25.67 -3.37
N LEU A 584 -4.64 24.77 -3.78
CA LEU A 584 -4.39 23.34 -3.76
C LEU A 584 -3.28 22.96 -4.76
N GLU A 585 -3.24 23.62 -5.91
CA GLU A 585 -2.19 23.48 -6.94
C GLU A 585 -0.84 23.98 -6.41
N VAL A 586 -0.81 25.14 -5.75
CA VAL A 586 0.41 25.70 -5.16
C VAL A 586 0.97 24.77 -4.08
N VAL A 587 0.10 24.22 -3.22
CA VAL A 587 0.51 23.25 -2.19
C VAL A 587 1.02 21.96 -2.83
N ALA A 588 0.35 21.44 -3.87
CA ALA A 588 0.78 20.25 -4.59
C ALA A 588 2.16 20.43 -5.24
N ALA A 589 2.41 21.60 -5.84
CA ALA A 589 3.70 21.96 -6.41
C ALA A 589 4.80 22.03 -5.33
N GLN A 590 4.51 22.64 -4.17
CA GLN A 590 5.43 22.70 -3.03
C GLN A 590 5.81 21.29 -2.52
N LEU A 591 4.82 20.39 -2.41
CA LEU A 591 5.04 19.00 -2.00
C LEU A 591 5.90 18.24 -3.01
N GLN A 592 5.65 18.43 -4.31
CA GLN A 592 6.43 17.80 -5.37
C GLN A 592 7.89 18.31 -5.36
N ARG A 593 8.10 19.61 -5.14
CA ARG A 593 9.44 20.19 -4.99
C ARG A 593 10.18 19.58 -3.80
N TYR A 594 9.58 19.57 -2.61
CA TYR A 594 10.21 18.98 -1.42
C TYR A 594 10.45 17.48 -1.56
N LYS A 595 9.61 16.77 -2.32
CA LYS A 595 9.85 15.36 -2.66
C LYS A 595 11.12 15.21 -3.50
N ASN A 596 11.29 16.02 -4.53
CA ASN A 596 12.48 16.00 -5.38
C ASN A 596 13.75 16.35 -4.58
N GLU A 597 13.69 17.38 -3.73
CA GLU A 597 14.80 17.76 -2.85
C GLU A 597 15.20 16.64 -1.88
N ARG A 598 14.24 15.91 -1.30
CA ARG A 598 14.51 14.75 -0.43
C ARG A 598 15.16 13.58 -1.17
N ILE A 599 14.80 13.36 -2.44
CA ILE A 599 15.44 12.33 -3.28
C ILE A 599 16.91 12.70 -3.49
N ILE A 600 17.18 13.96 -3.89
CA ILE A 600 18.55 14.47 -4.09
C ILE A 600 19.37 14.33 -2.81
N TRP A 601 18.79 14.65 -1.65
CA TRP A 601 19.45 14.49 -0.35
C TRP A 601 19.80 13.03 -0.02
N ARG A 602 18.86 12.10 -0.24
CA ARG A 602 19.11 10.65 -0.03
C ARG A 602 20.19 10.11 -0.97
N GLU A 603 20.19 10.55 -2.23
CA GLU A 603 21.25 10.20 -3.19
C GLU A 603 22.61 10.78 -2.78
N TRP A 604 22.64 11.98 -2.20
CA TRP A 604 23.85 12.58 -1.67
C TRP A 604 24.39 11.80 -0.46
N LEU A 605 23.52 11.44 0.50
CA LEU A 605 23.88 10.64 1.67
C LEU A 605 24.48 9.29 1.28
N ALA A 606 23.86 8.60 0.31
CA ALA A 606 24.34 7.33 -0.20
C ALA A 606 25.73 7.39 -0.86
N LYS A 607 26.17 8.58 -1.30
CA LYS A 607 27.46 8.79 -1.98
C LYS A 607 28.57 9.32 -1.07
N HIS A 608 28.23 10.04 0.00
CA HIS A 608 29.21 10.85 0.75
C HIS A 608 29.37 10.43 2.21
N VAL A 609 28.49 9.57 2.73
CA VAL A 609 28.60 9.09 4.10
C VAL A 609 29.13 7.66 4.07
N ASN A 610 30.45 7.50 4.25
CA ASN A 610 31.06 6.22 4.65
C ASN A 610 30.70 5.95 6.12
N THR A 611 29.45 5.66 6.40
CA THR A 611 29.03 5.12 7.69
C THR A 611 29.02 3.61 7.59
N VAL A 612 29.75 2.99 8.53
CA VAL A 612 29.55 1.62 9.01
C VAL A 612 28.10 1.24 8.80
N ALA A 613 27.86 0.09 8.17
CA ALA A 613 26.56 -0.53 8.20
C ALA A 613 26.18 -0.73 9.66
N GLU A 614 25.40 0.19 10.23
CA GLU A 614 24.50 -0.17 11.31
C GLU A 614 23.66 -1.31 10.76
N LEU A 615 24.00 -2.51 11.22
CA LEU A 615 23.10 -3.63 11.14
C LEU A 615 21.79 -3.15 11.75
N LEU A 616 20.75 -3.14 10.92
CA LEU A 616 19.37 -2.97 11.36
C LEU A 616 19.17 -3.84 12.60
N SER A 617 18.72 -3.23 13.70
CA SER A 617 18.19 -4.01 14.81
C SER A 617 17.05 -4.88 14.28
N PRO A 618 16.91 -6.16 14.70
CA PRO A 618 15.81 -7.02 14.28
C PRO A 618 14.45 -6.35 14.61
N GLY A 619 13.87 -5.65 13.63
CA GLY A 619 12.64 -4.88 13.81
C GLY A 619 12.51 -3.57 13.01
N GLU A 620 13.54 -3.07 12.32
CA GLU A 620 13.41 -1.85 11.49
C GLU A 620 13.01 -2.16 10.04
N ASP A 621 11.80 -1.71 9.66
CA ASP A 621 11.19 -1.87 8.35
C ASP A 621 11.78 -0.93 7.28
N TYR A 622 12.00 -1.49 6.10
CA TYR A 622 12.38 -0.79 4.86
C TYR A 622 11.19 0.03 4.31
N PRO A 623 11.34 1.26 3.79
CA PRO A 623 10.21 2.20 3.63
C PRO A 623 9.41 1.95 2.34
N TRP A 624 8.36 1.13 2.43
CA TRP A 624 7.46 0.73 1.34
C TRP A 624 6.35 1.77 1.01
N GLU A 625 6.21 2.83 1.80
CA GLU A 625 5.10 3.82 1.75
C GLU A 625 5.23 4.88 0.63
N THR A 626 6.25 4.79 -0.21
CA THR A 626 6.49 5.74 -1.32
C THR A 626 5.44 5.66 -2.45
N PHE A 627 4.40 4.82 -2.31
CA PHE A 627 3.60 4.34 -3.43
C PHE A 627 2.10 4.70 -3.51
N GLU A 628 1.48 5.46 -2.60
CA GLU A 628 0.07 5.87 -2.80
C GLU A 628 -0.19 7.36 -2.51
N GLY A 629 -1.04 7.97 -3.35
CA GLY A 629 -1.59 9.31 -3.13
C GLY A 629 -2.75 9.26 -2.13
N PRO A 630 -3.16 10.41 -1.56
CA PRO A 630 -4.09 10.38 -0.45
C PRO A 630 -5.54 10.16 -0.90
N PRO A 631 -6.40 9.50 -0.09
CA PRO A 631 -7.85 9.46 -0.27
C PRO A 631 -8.52 10.83 -0.02
N ASP A 632 -9.75 10.98 -0.50
CA ASP A 632 -10.50 12.24 -0.65
C ASP A 632 -10.84 13.03 0.64
N GLU A 633 -10.54 12.48 1.82
CA GLU A 633 -10.90 13.06 3.14
C GLU A 633 -9.76 13.78 3.87
N TRP A 634 -8.55 13.86 3.30
CA TRP A 634 -7.37 14.43 3.98
C TRP A 634 -7.33 15.97 4.01
N THR A 635 -6.91 16.51 5.15
CA THR A 635 -6.49 17.92 5.36
C THR A 635 -4.99 18.11 5.06
N LEU A 636 -4.50 19.36 5.02
CA LEU A 636 -3.07 19.63 4.77
C LEU A 636 -2.14 19.11 5.86
N ALA A 637 -2.63 18.99 7.09
CA ALA A 637 -1.90 18.35 8.18
C ALA A 637 -1.81 16.84 7.98
N ASP A 638 -2.89 16.22 7.49
CA ASP A 638 -2.89 14.82 7.07
C ASP A 638 -1.85 14.56 5.96
N VAL A 639 -1.59 15.54 5.09
CA VAL A 639 -0.56 15.47 4.04
C VAL A 639 0.86 15.77 4.56
N ALA A 640 1.00 16.66 5.54
CA ALA A 640 2.29 17.09 6.10
C ALA A 640 2.87 16.09 7.11
N PHE A 641 1.99 15.41 7.86
CA PHE A 641 2.36 14.60 9.02
C PHE A 641 2.14 13.09 8.86
N SER A 642 1.47 12.60 7.81
CA SER A 642 1.45 11.16 7.47
C SER A 642 2.74 10.67 6.78
N ARG A 643 3.80 11.49 6.73
CA ARG A 643 5.02 11.26 5.94
C ARG A 643 6.33 11.54 6.69
N ALA A 644 6.33 11.45 8.01
CA ALA A 644 7.57 11.30 8.78
C ALA A 644 7.38 10.20 9.82
N GLY A 645 7.52 8.97 9.33
CA GLY A 645 8.18 7.86 9.99
C GLY A 645 9.23 7.37 9.01
#